data_AF-A0A1V5P804-F1
#
_entry.id   AF-A0A1V5P804-F1
#
_cell.length_a   1.000
_cell.length_b   1.000
_cell.length_c   1.000
_cell.angle_alpha   90.00
_cell.angle_beta   90.00
_cell.angle_gamma   90.00
#
_symmetry.space_group_name_H-M   'P 1'
#
loop_
_entity.id
_entity.type
_entity.pdbx_description
1 polymer ?
#
loop_
_entity_poly.entity_id
_entity_poly.type
_entity_poly.pdbx_seq_one_letter_code
_entity_poly.pdbx_strand_id
1 'polypeptide(L)'
;MINRDIFQKDPSTRKLVNEGVANVNDENTSQALDVLRYELETFVCDGQYEKGLAHILEIYLKNIEQAQQSAVWISGFYGSGKSHLVKMLRALWVDTVFADGATLSYSGKFSRMKIRFLMDSKSGKVRISLDGKEQEVLDLYSETSSYKVIEIKDKTTFIPGIYFSSLLLPLHKIKGIKISTEREKDKFRIEGVRIKSSRREILLPVNKGDYVSEIVFENREFKDKIFSPTLFGVQILLAFLMAYLLYEFLSLPERLKQSSWKSTFLYVFIREKHFLFWVMFIISSGIFSLWLLGHWPASMSPDSMDTWLQVEGRNFHNHHPYVYSMYVLFLTQFIDTPSVVCIFQILLISLLGSFIFYFAIKNGVSFYLVLPFFFLFIFSVPVGLFNIVLWKDIPFSFLIIFWAFYLYYRSYRKKKDLKDSFSFKKIFLLSFLFIFLCMVRHNGIVYIVCLPFFLAISGVMTKKEFVRFLILSCSLFILFRFIIPELIGVRGLKEVFSNPGRIIKNESNLMVKSVFGAYLPEYMSEKTYIFLKTLNGRDNEIYYNLLTDRDQLLSANPTIFKTTYRIALSPKSNFLYKIQSNILYRSFTDISIRLLIWNSLVPFFMLLVVFLLYRWLPLSALYSLFILVQPLCLFFVSHVTSWRYMYFIYLSGFFVFPLVFLEIKDRCRQRVMKDSQ
;
A
#
# COMPACT_ATOMS: atom_id res chain seq x y z
N MET A 1 35.37 16.24 -10.59
CA MET A 1 34.94 16.80 -9.29
C MET A 1 36.18 17.17 -8.48
N ILE A 2 36.08 18.20 -7.65
CA ILE A 2 37.17 18.83 -6.89
C ILE A 2 36.96 18.56 -5.39
N ASN A 3 38.01 18.67 -4.56
CA ASN A 3 37.92 18.52 -3.10
C ASN A 3 36.89 19.45 -2.40
N ARG A 4 36.38 20.48 -3.09
CA ARG A 4 35.29 21.33 -2.61
C ARG A 4 33.93 20.62 -2.65
N ASP A 5 33.73 19.78 -3.67
CA ASP A 5 32.49 19.01 -3.90
C ASP A 5 32.28 17.92 -2.83
N ILE A 6 33.35 17.59 -2.11
CA ILE A 6 33.44 16.63 -1.02
C ILE A 6 32.60 17.13 0.17
N PHE A 7 33.16 17.93 1.08
CA PHE A 7 32.47 18.36 2.31
C PHE A 7 31.15 19.10 1.99
N GLN A 8 30.20 19.10 2.92
CA GLN A 8 28.87 19.61 2.61
C GLN A 8 28.75 21.12 2.70
N LYS A 9 29.37 21.71 3.73
CA LYS A 9 29.72 23.12 3.75
C LYS A 9 31.11 23.17 3.11
N ASP A 10 31.20 23.72 1.90
CA ASP A 10 32.44 23.76 1.11
C ASP A 10 33.56 24.46 1.93
N PRO A 11 34.72 23.81 2.14
CA PRO A 11 35.76 24.34 3.03
C PRO A 11 36.46 25.58 2.46
N SER A 12 36.37 25.82 1.14
CA SER A 12 36.82 27.06 0.52
C SER A 12 35.84 28.23 0.75
N THR A 13 34.66 27.94 1.30
CA THR A 13 33.61 28.93 1.64
C THR A 13 33.38 29.12 3.14
N ARG A 14 34.04 28.36 4.02
CA ARG A 14 33.75 28.37 5.46
C ARG A 14 34.98 28.00 6.31
N LYS A 15 35.41 28.93 7.18
CA LYS A 15 36.53 28.76 8.11
C LYS A 15 36.06 28.16 9.45
N LEU A 16 36.97 27.56 10.22
CA LEU A 16 36.72 27.15 11.61
C LEU A 16 36.62 28.41 12.48
N VAL A 17 35.45 28.68 13.07
CA VAL A 17 35.21 29.97 13.77
C VAL A 17 35.92 30.05 15.14
N ASN A 18 36.34 28.90 15.70
CA ASN A 18 37.03 28.79 17.00
C ASN A 18 38.49 28.30 16.91
N GLU A 19 39.07 28.20 15.70
CA GLU A 19 40.46 27.77 15.44
C GLU A 19 40.94 26.50 16.18
N GLY A 20 40.02 25.63 16.59
CA GLY A 20 40.31 24.36 17.27
C GLY A 20 40.47 24.42 18.79
N VAL A 21 40.36 25.59 19.44
CA VAL A 21 40.44 25.72 20.91
C VAL A 21 39.06 25.93 21.52
N ALA A 22 38.49 24.87 22.10
CA ALA A 22 37.22 24.93 22.83
C ALA A 22 37.39 25.65 24.18
N ASN A 23 37.33 26.98 24.15
CA ASN A 23 37.39 27.84 25.33
C ASN A 23 36.02 27.92 26.02
N VAL A 24 36.01 28.01 27.36
CA VAL A 24 34.78 28.01 28.19
C VAL A 24 34.69 29.32 28.94
N ASN A 25 33.99 30.25 28.30
CA ASN A 25 33.75 31.62 28.72
C ASN A 25 32.29 31.98 28.45
N ASP A 26 31.76 32.93 29.22
CA ASP A 26 30.34 33.27 29.27
C ASP A 26 30.01 34.52 28.42
N GLU A 27 30.79 34.75 27.36
CA GLU A 27 30.66 35.89 26.45
C GLU A 27 29.49 35.72 25.47
N ASN A 28 28.59 36.72 25.45
CA ASN A 28 27.38 36.74 24.61
C ASN A 28 27.48 37.73 23.43
N THR A 29 28.69 38.00 22.91
CA THR A 29 28.87 38.84 21.71
C THR A 29 28.31 38.12 20.47
N SER A 30 27.98 38.85 19.40
CA SER A 30 27.47 38.24 18.16
C SER A 30 28.45 37.22 17.56
N GLN A 31 29.75 37.50 17.61
CA GLN A 31 30.79 36.55 17.20
C GLN A 31 30.88 35.34 18.14
N ALA A 32 30.76 35.53 19.46
CA ALA A 32 30.70 34.40 20.40
C ALA A 32 29.43 33.56 20.20
N LEU A 33 28.31 34.17 19.79
CA LEU A 33 27.07 33.47 19.44
C LEU A 33 27.14 32.78 18.08
N ASP A 34 27.84 33.32 17.07
CA ASP A 34 28.08 32.60 15.81
C ASP A 34 29.13 31.48 15.98
N VAL A 35 30.11 31.66 16.87
CA VAL A 35 30.98 30.57 17.37
C VAL A 35 30.15 29.52 18.10
N LEU A 36 29.25 29.90 19.01
CA LEU A 36 28.43 28.96 19.77
C LEU A 36 27.39 28.25 18.89
N ARG A 37 26.82 28.94 17.88
CA ARG A 37 26.00 28.33 16.83
C ARG A 37 26.83 27.33 16.02
N TYR A 38 28.02 27.71 15.58
CA TYR A 38 28.93 26.84 14.85
C TYR A 38 29.34 25.63 15.70
N GLU A 39 29.63 25.82 16.99
CA GLU A 39 29.95 24.75 17.94
C GLU A 39 28.74 23.84 18.15
N LEU A 40 27.51 24.34 18.36
CA LEU A 40 26.30 23.51 18.49
C LEU A 40 25.89 22.83 17.17
N GLU A 41 26.08 23.48 16.01
CA GLU A 41 25.92 22.87 14.67
C GLU A 41 26.93 21.75 14.42
N THR A 42 28.10 21.78 15.08
CA THR A 42 29.18 20.79 14.96
C THR A 42 29.32 19.86 16.17
N PHE A 43 28.56 20.09 17.25
CA PHE A 43 28.65 19.32 18.48
C PHE A 43 28.05 17.93 18.31
N VAL A 44 28.67 16.97 19.00
CA VAL A 44 28.34 15.55 18.95
C VAL A 44 28.18 15.05 20.38
N CYS A 45 26.97 15.15 20.91
CA CYS A 45 26.60 14.53 22.17
C CYS A 45 26.34 13.04 21.93
N ASP A 46 27.35 12.21 22.19
CA ASP A 46 27.35 10.75 21.98
C ASP A 46 28.30 10.11 23.01
N GLY A 47 28.13 8.82 23.31
CA GLY A 47 29.03 8.06 24.18
C GLY A 47 29.13 8.62 25.61
N GLN A 48 30.34 8.97 26.05
CA GLN A 48 30.55 9.49 27.41
C GLN A 48 29.97 10.91 27.60
N TYR A 49 29.79 11.68 26.53
CA TYR A 49 29.08 12.96 26.60
C TYR A 49 27.57 12.75 26.77
N GLU A 50 26.96 11.85 25.99
CA GLU A 50 25.54 11.49 26.11
C GLU A 50 25.22 10.89 27.49
N LYS A 51 25.99 9.89 27.92
CA LYS A 51 25.77 9.20 29.20
C LYS A 51 25.97 10.13 30.39
N GLY A 52 27.00 10.99 30.35
CA GLY A 52 27.18 12.03 31.35
C GLY A 52 25.99 12.99 31.39
N LEU A 53 25.62 13.57 30.26
CA LEU A 53 24.53 14.56 30.15
C LEU A 53 23.18 13.98 30.60
N ALA A 54 22.84 12.75 30.21
CA ALA A 54 21.61 12.08 30.64
C ALA A 54 21.59 11.80 32.15
N HIS A 55 22.70 11.31 32.73
CA HIS A 55 22.81 11.02 34.16
C HIS A 55 22.74 12.29 35.02
N ILE A 56 23.35 13.39 34.55
CA ILE A 56 23.29 14.71 35.20
C ILE A 56 21.84 15.23 35.25
N LEU A 57 21.14 15.20 34.11
CA LEU A 57 19.73 15.63 34.02
C LEU A 57 18.82 14.79 34.93
N GLU A 58 19.00 13.46 34.94
CA GLU A 58 18.17 12.56 35.75
C GLU A 58 18.36 12.79 37.26
N ILE A 59 19.59 13.08 37.71
CA ILE A 59 19.87 13.36 39.13
C ILE A 59 19.35 14.73 39.55
N TYR A 60 19.53 15.77 38.72
CA TYR A 60 19.05 17.12 39.03
C TYR A 60 17.54 17.16 39.21
N LEU A 61 16.79 16.60 38.26
CA LEU A 61 15.32 16.62 38.28
C LEU A 61 14.72 15.90 39.50
N LYS A 62 15.41 14.88 40.04
CA LYS A 62 14.94 14.13 41.23
C LYS A 62 15.11 14.89 42.55
N ASN A 63 15.91 15.95 42.58
CA ASN A 63 16.29 16.65 43.82
C ASN A 63 15.81 18.11 43.86
N ILE A 64 15.00 18.58 42.91
CA ILE A 64 14.76 20.01 42.67
C ILE A 64 14.12 20.78 43.85
N GLU A 65 13.38 20.10 44.73
CA GLU A 65 12.75 20.68 45.93
C GLU A 65 13.57 20.48 47.23
N GLN A 66 14.74 19.83 47.15
CA GLN A 66 15.61 19.59 48.31
C GLN A 66 16.48 20.81 48.62
N ALA A 67 16.78 21.03 49.91
CA ALA A 67 17.56 22.17 50.39
C ALA A 67 19.04 22.20 49.89
N GLN A 68 19.54 21.10 49.31
CA GLN A 68 20.84 21.02 48.64
C GLN A 68 20.77 20.11 47.41
N GLN A 69 21.64 20.36 46.44
CA GLN A 69 21.78 19.57 45.20
C GLN A 69 23.00 18.65 45.24
N SER A 70 22.92 17.52 44.54
CA SER A 70 24.07 16.60 44.37
C SER A 70 25.06 17.13 43.32
N ALA A 71 26.34 17.13 43.66
CA ALA A 71 27.42 17.55 42.76
C ALA A 71 27.80 16.47 41.73
N VAL A 72 28.45 16.88 40.65
CA VAL A 72 28.83 16.04 39.49
C VAL A 72 30.33 16.16 39.22
N TRP A 73 31.00 15.04 38.92
CA TRP A 73 32.41 15.00 38.51
C TRP A 73 32.58 14.48 37.08
N ILE A 74 33.45 15.11 36.29
CA ILE A 74 33.66 14.80 34.86
C ILE A 74 35.16 14.59 34.61
N SER A 75 35.56 13.38 34.21
CA SER A 75 36.97 13.00 33.99
C SER A 75 37.16 12.12 32.75
N GLY A 76 38.42 11.84 32.38
CA GLY A 76 38.77 10.84 31.35
C GLY A 76 39.04 11.35 29.93
N PHE A 77 38.89 12.66 29.65
CA PHE A 77 39.15 13.21 28.31
C PHE A 77 40.53 13.87 28.18
N TYR A 78 41.27 13.46 27.15
CA TYR A 78 42.47 14.15 26.66
C TYR A 78 42.12 15.47 25.97
N GLY A 79 43.03 16.44 26.01
CA GLY A 79 42.81 17.78 25.45
C GLY A 79 41.65 18.53 26.12
N SER A 80 41.02 19.42 25.34
CA SER A 80 39.94 20.33 25.75
C SER A 80 38.55 19.68 25.93
N GLY A 81 38.42 18.35 25.77
CA GLY A 81 37.13 17.66 25.76
C GLY A 81 36.28 17.85 27.01
N LYS A 82 36.91 17.87 28.20
CA LYS A 82 36.24 18.15 29.49
C LYS A 82 35.50 19.49 29.43
N SER A 83 36.20 20.52 28.98
CA SER A 83 35.72 21.89 28.89
C SER A 83 34.63 22.04 27.83
N HIS A 84 34.81 21.40 26.66
CA HIS A 84 33.83 21.42 25.58
C HIS A 84 32.48 20.81 25.99
N LEU A 85 32.47 19.71 26.77
CA LEU A 85 31.22 19.15 27.31
C LEU A 85 30.47 20.16 28.18
N VAL A 86 31.17 20.82 29.11
CA VAL A 86 30.56 21.78 30.06
C VAL A 86 29.94 22.96 29.32
N LYS A 87 30.63 23.51 28.30
CA LYS A 87 30.10 24.60 27.46
C LYS A 87 28.80 24.22 26.75
N MET A 88 28.77 23.02 26.16
CA MET A 88 27.64 22.54 25.38
C MET A 88 26.46 22.13 26.28
N LEU A 89 26.73 21.50 27.43
CA LEU A 89 25.74 21.27 28.48
C LEU A 89 25.11 22.60 28.93
N ARG A 90 25.91 23.61 29.28
CA ARG A 90 25.44 24.96 29.65
C ARG A 90 24.54 25.56 28.57
N ALA A 91 25.00 25.60 27.32
CA ALA A 91 24.27 26.24 26.22
C ALA A 91 22.93 25.55 25.88
N LEU A 92 22.86 24.22 26.02
CA LEU A 92 21.63 23.44 25.90
C LEU A 92 20.71 23.58 27.12
N TRP A 93 21.27 23.77 28.32
CA TRP A 93 20.51 23.88 29.57
C TRP A 93 19.79 25.22 29.73
N VAL A 94 20.39 26.31 29.24
CA VAL A 94 19.78 27.65 29.22
C VAL A 94 19.06 27.99 27.90
N ASP A 95 18.84 26.98 27.05
CA ASP A 95 18.20 27.04 25.72
C ASP A 95 18.66 28.23 24.85
N THR A 96 19.95 28.23 24.50
CA THR A 96 20.56 29.35 23.77
C THR A 96 20.08 29.40 22.31
N VAL A 97 19.53 30.55 21.87
CA VAL A 97 18.66 30.64 20.68
C VAL A 97 19.41 30.82 19.33
N PHE A 98 19.13 29.93 18.35
CA PHE A 98 19.69 29.92 16.98
C PHE A 98 18.64 29.48 15.90
N ALA A 99 19.01 28.93 14.70
CA ALA A 99 18.08 28.85 13.53
C ALA A 99 18.08 27.67 12.44
N ASP A 100 18.62 26.41 12.58
CA ASP A 100 18.63 25.29 11.51
C ASP A 100 18.74 23.76 11.98
N GLY A 101 18.59 22.71 11.10
CA GLY A 101 18.83 21.23 11.31
C GLY A 101 18.64 20.23 10.10
N ALA A 102 19.24 18.99 10.05
CA ALA A 102 19.87 18.44 8.79
C ALA A 102 20.10 16.85 8.45
N THR A 103 20.57 16.38 7.22
CA THR A 103 20.52 14.99 6.50
C THR A 103 21.64 14.53 5.39
N LEU A 104 21.75 13.27 4.78
CA LEU A 104 22.84 12.13 4.66
C LEU A 104 23.40 11.32 3.29
N SER A 105 24.74 10.98 2.93
CA SER A 105 25.53 10.06 1.85
C SER A 105 27.19 10.10 1.60
N TYR A 106 28.00 9.13 0.94
CA TYR A 106 29.58 8.81 1.02
C TYR A 106 30.77 8.88 -0.13
N SER A 107 32.05 8.32 0.06
CA SER A 107 33.38 8.30 -0.80
C SER A 107 34.65 7.31 -0.49
N GLY A 108 35.74 7.04 -1.36
CA GLY A 108 37.13 6.35 -1.09
C GLY A 108 38.16 5.74 -2.22
N LYS A 109 39.48 5.32 -1.97
CA LYS A 109 40.61 4.78 -2.93
C LYS A 109 41.17 3.29 -2.78
N PHE A 110 41.20 2.40 -3.82
CA PHE A 110 41.41 0.89 -3.68
C PHE A 110 41.97 0.05 -4.88
N SER A 111 42.16 -1.27 -4.69
CA SER A 111 42.44 -2.31 -5.73
C SER A 111 41.36 -3.41 -5.91
N ARG A 112 40.79 -3.96 -4.82
CA ARG A 112 39.56 -4.79 -4.80
C ARG A 112 38.87 -4.64 -3.44
N MET A 113 37.55 -4.46 -3.39
CA MET A 113 36.80 -4.19 -2.15
C MET A 113 35.59 -5.11 -1.98
N LYS A 114 35.35 -5.53 -0.73
CA LYS A 114 34.09 -6.11 -0.24
C LYS A 114 33.48 -5.18 0.81
N ILE A 115 32.23 -4.76 0.58
CA ILE A 115 31.45 -3.99 1.54
C ILE A 115 30.48 -4.96 2.24
N ARG A 116 30.43 -4.92 3.57
CA ARG A 116 29.56 -5.74 4.40
C ARG A 116 28.72 -4.80 5.25
N PHE A 117 27.40 -4.95 5.24
CA PHE A 117 26.55 -4.11 6.10
C PHE A 117 26.22 -4.87 7.39
N LEU A 118 26.15 -4.17 8.53
CA LEU A 118 25.56 -4.75 9.75
C LEU A 118 24.06 -4.57 9.65
N MET A 119 23.42 -5.62 9.16
CA MET A 119 22.02 -5.62 8.77
C MET A 119 21.14 -6.07 9.93
N ASP A 120 19.93 -5.53 10.01
CA ASP A 120 18.91 -5.94 10.96
C ASP A 120 17.50 -5.80 10.38
N SER A 121 16.48 -6.11 11.19
CA SER A 121 15.10 -6.14 10.74
C SER A 121 14.49 -4.76 10.44
N LYS A 122 15.21 -3.67 10.74
CA LYS A 122 14.80 -2.28 10.51
C LYS A 122 15.59 -1.60 9.39
N SER A 123 16.68 -2.21 8.95
CA SER A 123 17.47 -1.81 7.78
C SER A 123 16.66 -1.90 6.46
N GLY A 124 17.16 -1.31 5.38
CA GLY A 124 16.41 -1.17 4.11
C GLY A 124 17.30 -0.98 2.86
N LYS A 125 16.70 -0.50 1.76
CA LYS A 125 17.36 -0.43 0.44
C LYS A 125 18.43 0.65 0.33
N VAL A 126 19.52 0.30 -0.34
CA VAL A 126 20.69 1.12 -0.65
C VAL A 126 21.04 0.98 -2.12
N ARG A 127 21.39 2.08 -2.81
CA ARG A 127 21.96 2.01 -4.16
C ARG A 127 23.46 2.27 -4.10
N ILE A 128 24.24 1.39 -4.72
CA ILE A 128 25.70 1.54 -4.84
C ILE A 128 26.02 2.16 -6.21
N SER A 129 26.89 3.16 -6.24
CA SER A 129 27.48 3.68 -7.48
C SER A 129 29.00 3.57 -7.43
N LEU A 130 29.64 3.18 -8.54
CA LEU A 130 31.10 3.08 -8.65
C LEU A 130 31.55 3.93 -9.84
N ASP A 131 32.41 4.91 -9.59
CA ASP A 131 33.02 5.80 -10.59
C ASP A 131 32.00 6.43 -11.57
N GLY A 132 30.89 6.91 -11.01
CA GLY A 132 29.81 7.56 -11.75
C GLY A 132 28.83 6.62 -12.47
N LYS A 133 29.10 5.31 -12.50
CA LYS A 133 28.14 4.30 -12.96
C LYS A 133 27.29 3.82 -11.79
N GLU A 134 25.96 3.85 -11.94
CA GLU A 134 25.07 3.18 -10.98
C GLU A 134 25.24 1.65 -11.12
N GLN A 135 25.38 0.96 -9.99
CA GLN A 135 25.12 -0.47 -9.87
C GLN A 135 23.76 -0.68 -9.17
N GLU A 136 23.38 -1.95 -8.95
CA GLU A 136 22.04 -2.32 -8.51
C GLU A 136 21.60 -1.71 -7.17
N VAL A 137 20.27 -1.67 -6.99
CA VAL A 137 19.63 -1.36 -5.70
C VAL A 137 19.64 -2.62 -4.84
N LEU A 138 20.47 -2.58 -3.80
CA LEU A 138 20.73 -3.68 -2.88
C LEU A 138 19.99 -3.47 -1.56
N ASP A 139 19.20 -4.46 -1.16
CA ASP A 139 18.35 -4.38 0.03
C ASP A 139 19.07 -4.94 1.27
N LEU A 140 19.24 -4.11 2.32
CA LEU A 140 20.12 -4.40 3.48
C LEU A 140 19.40 -4.97 4.71
N TYR A 141 18.26 -5.64 4.53
CA TYR A 141 17.52 -6.31 5.60
C TYR A 141 18.20 -7.62 6.09
N SER A 142 18.18 -7.90 7.40
CA SER A 142 18.50 -9.23 7.96
C SER A 142 17.72 -9.59 9.24
N GLU A 143 17.44 -10.88 9.45
CA GLU A 143 16.70 -11.39 10.61
C GLU A 143 17.58 -11.49 11.86
N THR A 144 18.80 -12.04 11.74
CA THR A 144 19.83 -12.03 12.78
C THR A 144 20.76 -10.84 12.60
N SER A 145 21.27 -10.27 13.71
CA SER A 145 22.25 -9.17 13.64
C SER A 145 23.59 -9.69 13.14
N SER A 146 23.75 -9.71 11.82
CA SER A 146 24.80 -10.46 11.12
C SER A 146 25.33 -9.73 9.89
N TYR A 147 26.62 -9.91 9.60
CA TYR A 147 27.29 -9.29 8.46
C TYR A 147 27.10 -10.13 7.20
N LYS A 148 26.23 -9.69 6.29
CA LYS A 148 26.18 -10.26 4.92
C LYS A 148 27.15 -9.53 4.00
N VAL A 149 27.90 -10.28 3.20
CA VAL A 149 28.92 -9.75 2.29
C VAL A 149 28.28 -9.31 0.98
N ILE A 150 28.56 -8.07 0.56
CA ILE A 150 28.31 -7.60 -0.81
C ILE A 150 29.66 -7.50 -1.50
N GLU A 151 29.89 -8.44 -2.41
CA GLU A 151 31.13 -8.62 -3.16
C GLU A 151 31.03 -7.86 -4.49
N ILE A 152 31.64 -6.67 -4.56
CA ILE A 152 31.56 -5.79 -5.74
C ILE A 152 32.50 -6.35 -6.83
N LYS A 153 31.96 -7.24 -7.66
CA LYS A 153 32.64 -7.77 -8.85
C LYS A 153 32.54 -6.77 -10.01
N ASP A 154 33.41 -5.77 -10.00
CA ASP A 154 33.71 -5.10 -11.28
C ASP A 154 34.49 -6.08 -12.19
N LYS A 155 34.19 -6.03 -13.49
CA LYS A 155 34.86 -6.83 -14.52
C LYS A 155 36.11 -6.17 -15.09
N THR A 156 36.35 -4.90 -14.77
CA THR A 156 37.56 -4.17 -15.16
C THR A 156 38.67 -4.32 -14.12
N THR A 157 39.89 -4.60 -14.57
CA THR A 157 41.07 -4.66 -13.70
C THR A 157 41.43 -3.27 -13.19
N PHE A 158 41.29 -3.04 -11.88
CA PHE A 158 41.69 -1.80 -11.22
C PHE A 158 43.17 -1.48 -11.46
N ILE A 159 43.43 -0.28 -11.96
CA ILE A 159 44.77 0.31 -12.12
C ILE A 159 45.01 1.23 -10.90
N PRO A 160 46.23 1.37 -10.36
CA PRO A 160 46.47 2.22 -9.18
C PRO A 160 46.08 3.70 -9.39
N GLY A 161 44.87 4.08 -8.94
CA GLY A 161 44.26 5.40 -9.13
C GLY A 161 43.37 5.83 -7.96
N ILE A 162 42.92 7.08 -7.95
CA ILE A 162 41.91 7.59 -6.98
C ILE A 162 40.53 7.32 -7.56
N TYR A 163 39.64 6.73 -6.76
CA TYR A 163 38.32 6.28 -7.16
C TYR A 163 37.22 6.99 -6.33
N PHE A 164 35.98 7.00 -6.83
CA PHE A 164 34.87 7.69 -6.16
C PHE A 164 33.58 6.86 -6.22
N SER A 165 33.02 6.56 -5.05
CA SER A 165 31.76 5.82 -4.90
C SER A 165 30.80 6.61 -4.01
N SER A 166 29.51 6.62 -4.35
CA SER A 166 28.46 7.29 -3.56
C SER A 166 27.31 6.33 -3.24
N LEU A 167 26.63 6.57 -2.12
CA LEU A 167 25.72 5.63 -1.47
C LEU A 167 24.53 6.37 -0.87
N LEU A 168 23.33 6.13 -1.39
CA LEU A 168 22.08 6.61 -0.80
C LEU A 168 21.63 5.65 0.31
N LEU A 169 21.40 6.18 1.51
CA LEU A 169 20.94 5.41 2.68
C LEU A 169 19.41 5.25 2.73
N PRO A 170 18.90 4.20 3.42
CA PRO A 170 17.48 3.95 3.58
C PRO A 170 16.82 4.93 4.56
N LEU A 171 15.48 5.01 4.50
CA LEU A 171 14.59 5.79 5.37
C LEU A 171 14.55 5.34 6.85
N HIS A 172 15.46 4.46 7.27
CA HIS A 172 15.41 3.79 8.58
C HIS A 172 16.83 3.57 9.17
N LYS A 173 16.88 3.50 10.50
CA LYS A 173 18.10 3.33 11.31
C LYS A 173 18.92 2.12 10.87
N ILE A 174 20.07 2.36 10.25
CA ILE A 174 21.17 1.39 10.10
C ILE A 174 21.89 1.24 11.46
N LYS A 175 22.41 0.04 11.76
CA LYS A 175 23.26 -0.22 12.94
C LYS A 175 24.76 -0.16 12.66
N GLY A 176 25.20 -0.49 11.44
CA GLY A 176 26.61 -0.35 11.08
C GLY A 176 26.99 -0.71 9.64
N ILE A 177 28.22 -0.37 9.28
CA ILE A 177 28.83 -0.55 7.95
C ILE A 177 30.25 -1.10 8.14
N LYS A 178 30.69 -2.04 7.31
CA LYS A 178 32.00 -2.70 7.38
C LYS A 178 32.60 -2.78 5.97
N ILE A 179 33.90 -2.50 5.85
CA ILE A 179 34.62 -2.40 4.57
C ILE A 179 35.92 -3.21 4.69
N SER A 180 36.24 -4.00 3.65
CA SER A 180 37.33 -5.00 3.72
C SER A 180 37.92 -5.29 2.34
N THR A 181 39.18 -5.74 2.27
CA THR A 181 39.80 -6.24 1.04
C THR A 181 39.34 -7.66 0.71
N GLU A 182 39.57 -8.10 -0.53
CA GLU A 182 39.29 -9.48 -0.95
C GLU A 182 40.31 -10.51 -0.43
N ARG A 183 41.56 -10.08 -0.21
CA ARG A 183 42.65 -10.89 0.31
C ARG A 183 43.24 -10.19 1.54
N GLU A 184 43.51 -10.93 2.61
CA GLU A 184 44.03 -10.36 3.87
C GLU A 184 45.40 -9.68 3.73
N LYS A 185 46.19 -10.10 2.75
CA LYS A 185 47.50 -9.51 2.42
C LYS A 185 47.39 -8.15 1.71
N ASP A 186 46.25 -7.87 1.07
CA ASP A 186 46.00 -6.61 0.39
C ASP A 186 45.51 -5.58 1.41
N LYS A 187 46.17 -4.42 1.48
CA LYS A 187 45.82 -3.32 2.39
C LYS A 187 45.35 -2.09 1.62
N PHE A 188 44.40 -1.35 2.20
CA PHE A 188 43.85 -0.11 1.66
C PHE A 188 43.89 1.02 2.67
N ARG A 189 43.70 2.25 2.19
CA ARG A 189 43.61 3.47 3.00
C ARG A 189 42.38 4.25 2.58
N ILE A 190 41.42 4.43 3.49
CA ILE A 190 40.26 5.28 3.23
C ILE A 190 40.57 6.70 3.67
N GLU A 191 40.36 7.68 2.79
CA GLU A 191 40.62 9.10 3.08
C GLU A 191 39.42 9.80 3.75
N GLY A 192 38.21 9.25 3.58
CA GLY A 192 37.03 9.60 4.38
C GLY A 192 35.74 8.94 3.87
N VAL A 193 35.05 8.22 4.77
CA VAL A 193 33.62 7.85 4.61
C VAL A 193 32.79 9.01 5.16
N ARG A 194 31.80 9.47 4.39
CA ARG A 194 31.06 10.70 4.66
C ARG A 194 29.58 10.50 4.41
N ILE A 195 28.74 11.40 4.91
CA ILE A 195 27.32 11.11 5.07
C ILE A 195 26.53 12.46 4.88
N LYS A 196 26.55 12.99 3.63
CA LYS A 196 25.87 14.15 2.95
C LYS A 196 24.57 13.87 2.13
N SER A 197 23.39 14.39 2.48
CA SER A 197 22.32 14.62 1.48
C SER A 197 21.59 15.94 1.70
N SER A 198 20.28 15.98 1.97
CA SER A 198 19.52 17.23 1.80
C SER A 198 19.95 18.40 2.71
N ARG A 199 20.73 18.19 3.80
CA ARG A 199 21.19 19.29 4.70
C ARG A 199 22.44 19.09 5.62
N ARG A 200 22.87 17.89 6.10
CA ARG A 200 24.03 17.69 7.05
C ARG A 200 25.10 16.80 6.46
N GLU A 201 26.35 16.98 6.87
CA GLU A 201 27.31 15.89 6.84
C GLU A 201 27.52 15.37 8.25
N ILE A 202 27.50 14.05 8.37
CA ILE A 202 28.34 13.37 9.36
C ILE A 202 29.54 12.85 8.55
N LEU A 203 30.76 13.18 8.95
CA LEU A 203 31.92 12.42 8.50
C LEU A 203 32.07 11.23 9.45
N LEU A 204 32.16 10.01 8.93
CA LEU A 204 32.49 8.87 9.78
C LEU A 204 33.99 8.93 10.11
N PRO A 205 34.39 8.67 11.36
CA PRO A 205 35.79 8.74 11.77
C PRO A 205 36.58 7.61 11.09
N VAL A 206 37.55 7.99 10.28
CA VAL A 206 38.47 7.07 9.61
C VAL A 206 39.89 7.41 10.04
N ASN A 207 40.66 6.42 10.52
CA ASN A 207 42.08 6.61 10.82
C ASN A 207 42.85 6.92 9.52
N LYS A 208 43.24 8.18 9.34
CA LYS A 208 43.90 8.65 8.10
C LYS A 208 45.35 8.21 7.97
N GLY A 209 45.96 7.59 8.98
CA GLY A 209 47.33 7.10 8.94
C GLY A 209 47.50 5.81 8.13
N ASP A 210 46.72 4.79 8.48
CA ASP A 210 47.14 3.40 8.28
C ASP A 210 46.61 2.74 7.00
N TYR A 211 47.43 1.82 6.48
CA TYR A 211 47.01 0.83 5.48
C TYR A 211 46.46 -0.41 6.20
N VAL A 212 45.17 -0.65 6.07
CA VAL A 212 44.40 -1.69 6.78
C VAL A 212 43.72 -2.66 5.81
N SER A 213 43.44 -3.88 6.25
CA SER A 213 42.65 -4.87 5.49
C SER A 213 41.15 -4.84 5.83
N GLU A 214 40.75 -4.10 6.87
CA GLU A 214 39.36 -4.02 7.33
C GLU A 214 39.09 -2.72 8.13
N ILE A 215 37.88 -2.17 8.00
CA ILE A 215 37.35 -1.04 8.77
C ILE A 215 35.89 -1.35 9.15
N VAL A 216 35.49 -1.02 10.38
CA VAL A 216 34.13 -1.26 10.90
C VAL A 216 33.57 0.02 11.55
N PHE A 217 32.33 0.34 11.23
CA PHE A 217 31.54 1.43 11.80
C PHE A 217 30.28 0.85 12.44
N GLU A 218 30.28 0.58 13.75
CA GLU A 218 29.13 0.08 14.51
C GLU A 218 28.46 1.18 15.36
N ASN A 219 27.23 0.91 15.80
CA ASN A 219 26.49 1.65 16.83
C ASN A 219 26.34 3.17 16.58
N ARG A 220 25.88 3.57 15.39
CA ARG A 220 25.47 4.96 15.10
C ARG A 220 24.00 5.02 14.65
N GLU A 221 23.20 5.87 15.31
CA GLU A 221 21.80 6.11 14.93
C GLU A 221 21.68 7.01 13.69
N PHE A 222 21.67 6.41 12.51
CA PHE A 222 21.36 7.14 11.27
C PHE A 222 19.84 7.41 11.18
N LYS A 223 19.41 8.60 11.64
CA LYS A 223 18.02 9.10 11.59
C LYS A 223 17.95 10.47 10.90
N ASP A 224 17.03 10.62 9.95
CA ASP A 224 16.51 11.93 9.54
C ASP A 224 15.31 12.33 10.41
N LYS A 225 15.10 13.64 10.64
CA LYS A 225 13.95 14.14 11.40
C LYS A 225 12.71 14.18 10.50
N ILE A 226 11.70 13.36 10.84
CA ILE A 226 10.63 12.92 9.92
C ILE A 226 9.45 13.92 9.86
N PHE A 227 9.70 15.20 9.56
CA PHE A 227 8.62 16.12 9.16
C PHE A 227 8.61 16.28 7.64
N SER A 228 7.78 15.48 6.97
CA SER A 228 7.31 15.80 5.63
C SER A 228 5.98 16.55 5.74
N PRO A 229 5.88 17.81 5.24
CA PRO A 229 4.61 18.54 5.17
C PRO A 229 3.52 17.76 4.42
N THR A 230 3.91 16.93 3.46
CA THR A 230 2.98 16.18 2.61
C THR A 230 2.42 14.95 3.34
N LEU A 231 3.25 14.27 4.16
CA LEU A 231 2.78 13.20 5.05
C LEU A 231 1.94 13.76 6.21
N PHE A 232 2.27 14.94 6.73
CA PHE A 232 1.47 15.63 7.74
C PHE A 232 0.10 16.06 7.19
N GLY A 233 0.05 16.62 5.97
CA GLY A 233 -1.21 16.93 5.28
C GLY A 233 -2.06 15.68 5.01
N VAL A 234 -1.43 14.56 4.65
CA VAL A 234 -2.11 13.25 4.56
C VAL A 234 -2.65 12.81 5.93
N GLN A 235 -1.87 12.91 7.02
CA GLN A 235 -2.33 12.59 8.37
C GLN A 235 -3.54 13.43 8.80
N ILE A 236 -3.55 14.74 8.53
CA ILE A 236 -4.71 15.61 8.80
C ILE A 236 -5.94 15.16 8.00
N LEU A 237 -5.79 14.84 6.72
CA LEU A 237 -6.89 14.36 5.87
C LEU A 237 -7.48 13.04 6.39
N LEU A 238 -6.62 12.09 6.80
CA LEU A 238 -7.05 10.80 7.36
C LEU A 238 -7.71 11.00 8.73
N ALA A 239 -7.19 11.89 9.59
CA ALA A 239 -7.79 12.23 10.87
C ALA A 239 -9.17 12.90 10.72
N PHE A 240 -9.33 13.82 9.75
CA PHE A 240 -10.64 14.41 9.44
C PHE A 240 -11.64 13.34 8.96
N LEU A 241 -11.20 12.38 8.13
CA LEU A 241 -12.03 11.26 7.69
C LEU A 241 -12.43 10.34 8.88
N MET A 242 -11.57 10.18 9.88
CA MET A 242 -11.90 9.46 11.13
C MET A 242 -12.89 10.22 12.01
N ALA A 243 -12.68 11.52 12.22
CA ALA A 243 -13.64 12.37 12.93
C ALA A 243 -15.02 12.35 12.24
N TYR A 244 -15.04 12.35 10.90
CA TYR A 244 -16.25 12.20 10.12
C TYR A 244 -16.92 10.83 10.35
N LEU A 245 -16.22 9.70 10.20
CA LEU A 245 -16.83 8.38 10.43
C LEU A 245 -17.32 8.18 11.87
N LEU A 246 -16.64 8.77 12.86
CA LEU A 246 -17.09 8.76 14.25
C LEU A 246 -18.39 9.57 14.43
N TYR A 247 -18.48 10.77 13.86
CA TYR A 247 -19.71 11.57 13.84
C TYR A 247 -20.86 10.86 13.10
N GLU A 248 -20.56 10.19 11.98
CA GLU A 248 -21.52 9.39 11.21
C GLU A 248 -22.13 8.25 12.04
N PHE A 249 -21.33 7.61 12.89
CA PHE A 249 -21.76 6.59 13.84
C PHE A 249 -22.54 7.19 15.02
N LEU A 250 -22.02 8.24 15.68
CA LEU A 250 -22.63 8.82 16.88
C LEU A 250 -24.01 9.45 16.61
N SER A 251 -24.23 10.01 15.42
CA SER A 251 -25.53 10.58 15.01
C SER A 251 -26.52 9.54 14.45
N LEU A 252 -26.24 8.23 14.57
CA LEU A 252 -27.12 7.16 14.09
C LEU A 252 -28.53 7.17 14.72
N PRO A 253 -28.74 7.42 16.03
CA PRO A 253 -30.08 7.45 16.63
C PRO A 253 -30.98 8.52 16.01
N GLU A 254 -30.47 9.75 15.87
CA GLU A 254 -31.19 10.89 15.28
C GLU A 254 -31.62 10.60 13.84
N ARG A 255 -30.69 10.06 13.03
CA ARG A 255 -30.90 9.74 11.61
C ARG A 255 -31.92 8.65 11.39
N LEU A 256 -31.95 7.66 12.28
CA LEU A 256 -32.95 6.58 12.26
C LEU A 256 -34.24 6.97 13.01
N LYS A 257 -34.33 8.22 13.49
CA LYS A 257 -35.46 8.77 14.28
C LYS A 257 -35.81 7.91 15.49
N GLN A 258 -34.79 7.41 16.19
CA GLN A 258 -34.92 6.57 17.37
C GLN A 258 -34.59 7.36 18.64
N SER A 259 -35.43 7.22 19.66
CA SER A 259 -35.35 7.95 20.94
C SER A 259 -34.14 7.61 21.82
N SER A 260 -33.40 6.55 21.53
CA SER A 260 -32.28 6.08 22.35
C SER A 260 -31.37 5.13 21.57
N TRP A 261 -30.17 4.89 22.07
CA TRP A 261 -29.30 3.82 21.56
C TRP A 261 -29.92 2.43 21.66
N LYS A 262 -30.79 2.17 22.66
CA LYS A 262 -31.51 0.89 22.80
C LYS A 262 -32.55 0.69 21.69
N SER A 263 -33.35 1.71 21.37
CA SER A 263 -34.29 1.66 20.23
C SER A 263 -33.55 1.66 18.88
N THR A 264 -32.42 2.35 18.77
CA THR A 264 -31.50 2.28 17.62
C THR A 264 -31.00 0.86 17.38
N PHE A 265 -30.49 0.18 18.41
CA PHE A 265 -30.02 -1.20 18.34
C PHE A 265 -31.14 -2.16 17.90
N LEU A 266 -32.32 -2.08 18.52
CA LEU A 266 -33.46 -2.92 18.16
C LEU A 266 -33.94 -2.68 16.71
N TYR A 267 -33.86 -1.44 16.22
CA TYR A 267 -34.19 -1.12 14.83
C TYR A 267 -33.18 -1.68 13.83
N VAL A 268 -31.88 -1.49 14.10
CA VAL A 268 -30.78 -1.92 13.24
C VAL A 268 -30.66 -3.45 13.19
N PHE A 269 -30.79 -4.13 14.33
CA PHE A 269 -30.51 -5.57 14.42
C PHE A 269 -31.73 -6.49 14.29
N ILE A 270 -32.93 -6.06 14.71
CA ILE A 270 -34.07 -6.99 14.88
C ILE A 270 -35.29 -6.62 14.00
N ARG A 271 -35.69 -5.35 13.97
CA ARG A 271 -36.91 -4.91 13.24
C ARG A 271 -36.84 -5.18 11.72
N GLU A 272 -37.99 -5.19 11.07
CA GLU A 272 -38.15 -5.40 9.61
C GLU A 272 -37.50 -6.69 9.04
N LYS A 273 -37.22 -7.70 9.87
CA LYS A 273 -36.43 -8.90 9.56
C LYS A 273 -34.92 -8.65 9.32
N HIS A 274 -34.38 -7.53 9.80
CA HIS A 274 -32.93 -7.25 9.75
C HIS A 274 -32.08 -8.33 10.44
N PHE A 275 -32.63 -9.10 11.38
CA PHE A 275 -31.93 -10.23 12.01
C PHE A 275 -31.38 -11.21 10.97
N LEU A 276 -32.10 -11.47 9.86
CA LEU A 276 -31.68 -12.41 8.84
C LEU A 276 -30.46 -11.90 8.07
N PHE A 277 -30.41 -10.59 7.78
CA PHE A 277 -29.22 -9.95 7.23
C PHE A 277 -28.01 -10.12 8.17
N TRP A 278 -28.19 -9.86 9.48
CA TRP A 278 -27.11 -9.99 10.45
C TRP A 278 -26.64 -11.43 10.66
N VAL A 279 -27.55 -12.41 10.65
CA VAL A 279 -27.19 -13.85 10.68
C VAL A 279 -26.35 -14.21 9.46
N MET A 280 -26.77 -13.81 8.24
CA MET A 280 -26.00 -14.09 7.02
C MET A 280 -24.62 -13.38 7.05
N PHE A 281 -24.58 -12.14 7.53
CA PHE A 281 -23.35 -11.35 7.66
C PHE A 281 -22.36 -11.95 8.68
N ILE A 282 -22.84 -12.38 9.85
CA ILE A 282 -22.02 -13.02 10.88
C ILE A 282 -21.50 -14.38 10.39
N ILE A 283 -22.33 -15.17 9.71
CA ILE A 283 -21.92 -16.45 9.13
C ILE A 283 -20.83 -16.25 8.05
N SER A 284 -21.04 -15.34 7.08
CA SER A 284 -20.06 -15.12 6.02
C SER A 284 -18.76 -14.51 6.53
N SER A 285 -18.84 -13.50 7.40
CA SER A 285 -17.64 -12.87 7.98
C SER A 285 -16.88 -13.83 8.90
N GLY A 286 -17.58 -14.68 9.65
CA GLY A 286 -16.98 -15.75 10.45
C GLY A 286 -16.24 -16.77 9.58
N ILE A 287 -16.87 -17.31 8.53
CA ILE A 287 -16.25 -18.30 7.64
C ILE A 287 -15.04 -17.73 6.90
N PHE A 288 -15.12 -16.50 6.37
CA PHE A 288 -13.94 -15.86 5.76
C PHE A 288 -12.86 -15.49 6.79
N SER A 289 -13.21 -15.24 8.06
CA SER A 289 -12.23 -15.06 9.13
C SER A 289 -11.48 -16.36 9.49
N LEU A 290 -12.07 -17.54 9.28
CA LEU A 290 -11.35 -18.81 9.43
C LEU A 290 -10.20 -18.95 8.41
N TRP A 291 -10.36 -18.41 7.18
CA TRP A 291 -9.26 -18.30 6.21
C TRP A 291 -8.16 -17.37 6.72
N LEU A 292 -8.53 -16.23 7.31
CA LEU A 292 -7.57 -15.27 7.84
C LEU A 292 -6.80 -15.82 9.05
N LEU A 293 -7.42 -16.65 9.89
CA LEU A 293 -6.76 -17.30 11.02
C LEU A 293 -5.76 -18.38 10.57
N GLY A 294 -6.04 -19.11 9.48
CA GLY A 294 -5.08 -20.05 8.91
C GLY A 294 -3.92 -19.37 8.18
N HIS A 295 -4.16 -18.29 7.44
CA HIS A 295 -3.11 -17.59 6.68
C HIS A 295 -2.59 -16.30 7.37
N TRP A 296 -2.76 -16.16 8.68
CA TRP A 296 -2.45 -14.92 9.42
C TRP A 296 -1.00 -14.40 9.19
N PRO A 297 -0.77 -13.08 9.16
CA PRO A 297 -1.76 -11.99 9.15
C PRO A 297 -2.44 -11.75 7.80
N ALA A 298 -1.89 -12.26 6.70
CA ALA A 298 -2.50 -12.25 5.38
C ALA A 298 -1.83 -13.32 4.49
N SER A 299 -2.54 -13.83 3.48
CA SER A 299 -1.90 -14.50 2.36
C SER A 299 -1.28 -13.43 1.45
N MET A 300 -0.01 -13.59 1.10
CA MET A 300 0.80 -12.54 0.48
C MET A 300 1.34 -12.98 -0.87
N SER A 301 1.25 -12.10 -1.87
CA SER A 301 1.92 -12.25 -3.17
C SER A 301 2.97 -11.15 -3.40
N PRO A 302 3.75 -11.22 -4.49
CA PRO A 302 4.63 -10.13 -4.91
C PRO A 302 3.92 -8.76 -5.00
N ASP A 303 2.77 -8.65 -5.68
CA ASP A 303 1.93 -7.43 -5.73
C ASP A 303 1.54 -6.93 -4.33
N SER A 304 1.24 -7.84 -3.39
CA SER A 304 0.85 -7.51 -2.02
C SER A 304 2.02 -6.94 -1.22
N MET A 305 3.21 -7.53 -1.37
CA MET A 305 4.43 -7.09 -0.70
C MET A 305 4.94 -5.77 -1.26
N ASP A 306 4.87 -5.53 -2.57
CA ASP A 306 5.15 -4.20 -3.14
C ASP A 306 4.20 -3.14 -2.58
N THR A 307 2.88 -3.43 -2.55
CA THR A 307 1.89 -2.49 -1.98
C THR A 307 2.20 -2.19 -0.51
N TRP A 308 2.56 -3.20 0.29
CA TRP A 308 2.91 -3.01 1.70
C TRP A 308 4.21 -2.21 1.87
N LEU A 309 5.25 -2.48 1.06
CA LEU A 309 6.49 -1.71 1.05
C LEU A 309 6.29 -0.24 0.66
N GLN A 310 5.36 0.07 -0.25
CA GLN A 310 4.98 1.46 -0.56
C GLN A 310 4.36 2.16 0.67
N VAL A 311 3.61 1.44 1.50
CA VAL A 311 2.90 1.98 2.68
C VAL A 311 3.82 2.13 3.90
N GLU A 312 4.68 1.14 4.20
CA GLU A 312 5.73 1.30 5.22
C GLU A 312 6.72 2.41 4.84
N GLY A 313 7.29 2.33 3.63
CA GLY A 313 8.32 3.26 3.15
C GLY A 313 7.79 4.61 2.66
N ARG A 314 6.47 4.82 2.67
CA ARG A 314 5.78 6.04 2.16
C ARG A 314 6.21 6.48 0.76
N ASN A 315 6.67 5.53 -0.06
CA ASN A 315 7.32 5.76 -1.34
C ASN A 315 6.44 5.21 -2.46
N PHE A 316 5.43 5.99 -2.84
CA PHE A 316 4.41 5.58 -3.78
C PHE A 316 4.87 5.65 -5.24
N HIS A 317 4.50 4.65 -6.03
CA HIS A 317 4.74 4.60 -7.47
C HIS A 317 3.47 4.13 -8.18
N ASN A 318 3.30 4.52 -9.46
CA ASN A 318 2.08 4.24 -10.21
C ASN A 318 2.18 3.01 -11.14
N HIS A 319 3.18 2.14 -10.97
CA HIS A 319 3.25 0.86 -11.70
C HIS A 319 2.03 -0.01 -11.34
N HIS A 320 1.73 -0.11 -10.05
CA HIS A 320 0.39 -0.39 -9.56
C HIS A 320 -0.34 0.95 -9.29
N PRO A 321 -1.69 1.01 -9.40
CA PRO A 321 -2.41 2.26 -9.16
C PRO A 321 -2.22 2.74 -7.72
N TYR A 322 -1.56 3.89 -7.56
CA TYR A 322 -1.13 4.38 -6.24
C TYR A 322 -2.31 4.63 -5.26
N VAL A 323 -3.52 4.83 -5.79
CA VAL A 323 -4.78 4.95 -5.02
C VAL A 323 -5.08 3.69 -4.21
N TYR A 324 -4.68 2.50 -4.68
CA TYR A 324 -4.80 1.27 -3.88
C TYR A 324 -3.81 1.28 -2.70
N SER A 325 -2.58 1.74 -2.91
CA SER A 325 -1.59 1.91 -1.84
C SER A 325 -2.05 2.96 -0.81
N MET A 326 -2.70 4.06 -1.23
CA MET A 326 -3.32 5.01 -0.31
C MET A 326 -4.51 4.42 0.46
N TYR A 327 -5.32 3.56 -0.16
CA TYR A 327 -6.40 2.84 0.52
C TYR A 327 -5.84 1.90 1.60
N VAL A 328 -4.76 1.16 1.32
CA VAL A 328 -4.07 0.33 2.33
C VAL A 328 -3.52 1.20 3.47
N LEU A 329 -2.86 2.33 3.16
CA LEU A 329 -2.38 3.28 4.17
C LEU A 329 -3.51 3.82 5.07
N PHE A 330 -4.68 4.12 4.50
CA PHE A 330 -5.83 4.56 5.30
C PHE A 330 -6.27 3.48 6.28
N LEU A 331 -6.28 2.21 5.87
CA LEU A 331 -6.66 1.12 6.77
C LEU A 331 -5.62 0.86 7.87
N THR A 332 -4.32 1.05 7.62
CA THR A 332 -3.30 0.91 8.68
C THR A 332 -3.39 1.98 9.78
N GLN A 333 -4.21 3.03 9.60
CA GLN A 333 -4.49 3.97 10.69
C GLN A 333 -5.39 3.38 11.78
N PHE A 334 -6.11 2.27 11.50
CA PHE A 334 -6.89 1.54 12.51
C PHE A 334 -6.03 0.52 13.26
N ILE A 335 -5.23 -0.27 12.52
CA ILE A 335 -4.31 -1.27 13.07
C ILE A 335 -3.12 -1.38 12.10
N ASP A 336 -1.89 -1.17 12.58
CA ASP A 336 -0.68 -1.17 11.73
C ASP A 336 -0.21 -2.61 11.44
N THR A 337 -0.99 -3.34 10.63
CA THR A 337 -0.73 -4.73 10.26
C THR A 337 -1.49 -5.11 8.98
N PRO A 338 -0.99 -6.01 8.12
CA PRO A 338 -1.69 -6.38 6.87
C PRO A 338 -3.08 -6.98 7.08
N SER A 339 -3.33 -7.62 8.24
CA SER A 339 -4.63 -8.23 8.52
C SER A 339 -5.76 -7.21 8.59
N VAL A 340 -5.48 -5.91 8.80
CA VAL A 340 -6.49 -4.86 8.74
C VAL A 340 -7.13 -4.76 7.35
N VAL A 341 -6.34 -4.94 6.28
CA VAL A 341 -6.85 -4.92 4.90
C VAL A 341 -7.79 -6.10 4.67
N CYS A 342 -7.38 -7.29 5.12
CA CYS A 342 -8.18 -8.51 5.03
C CYS A 342 -9.46 -8.42 5.86
N ILE A 343 -9.40 -7.90 7.09
CA ILE A 343 -10.59 -7.67 7.93
C ILE A 343 -11.59 -6.74 7.23
N PHE A 344 -11.14 -5.62 6.68
CA PHE A 344 -12.02 -4.72 5.93
C PHE A 344 -12.54 -5.35 4.63
N GLN A 345 -11.74 -6.14 3.89
CA GLN A 345 -12.19 -6.90 2.72
C GLN A 345 -13.28 -7.92 3.10
N ILE A 346 -13.04 -8.74 4.13
CA ILE A 346 -13.98 -9.72 4.68
C ILE A 346 -15.30 -9.05 5.07
N LEU A 347 -15.23 -7.94 5.83
CA LEU A 347 -16.41 -7.22 6.29
C LEU A 347 -17.19 -6.61 5.11
N LEU A 348 -16.51 -5.95 4.15
CA LEU A 348 -17.17 -5.35 2.98
C LEU A 348 -17.83 -6.40 2.07
N ILE A 349 -17.14 -7.50 1.77
CA ILE A 349 -17.68 -8.57 0.92
C ILE A 349 -18.83 -9.30 1.63
N SER A 350 -18.71 -9.54 2.94
CA SER A 350 -19.81 -10.07 3.76
C SER A 350 -21.03 -9.14 3.79
N LEU A 351 -20.80 -7.84 3.94
CA LEU A 351 -21.85 -6.81 4.00
C LEU A 351 -22.63 -6.76 2.68
N LEU A 352 -21.92 -6.64 1.56
CA LEU A 352 -22.54 -6.55 0.23
C LEU A 352 -23.25 -7.85 -0.16
N GLY A 353 -22.60 -9.01 0.01
CA GLY A 353 -23.20 -10.30 -0.32
C GLY A 353 -24.44 -10.59 0.52
N SER A 354 -24.35 -10.44 1.85
CA SER A 354 -25.49 -10.63 2.74
C SER A 354 -26.62 -9.63 2.48
N PHE A 355 -26.30 -8.38 2.11
CA PHE A 355 -27.33 -7.40 1.75
C PHE A 355 -28.05 -7.74 0.44
N ILE A 356 -27.34 -8.26 -0.58
CA ILE A 356 -27.95 -8.71 -1.84
C ILE A 356 -28.91 -9.88 -1.59
N PHE A 357 -28.45 -10.92 -0.90
CA PHE A 357 -29.28 -12.09 -0.57
C PHE A 357 -30.47 -11.71 0.31
N TYR A 358 -30.25 -10.93 1.37
CA TYR A 358 -31.31 -10.40 2.23
C TYR A 358 -32.31 -9.57 1.43
N PHE A 359 -31.87 -8.72 0.50
CA PHE A 359 -32.75 -7.89 -0.32
C PHE A 359 -33.67 -8.73 -1.20
N ALA A 360 -33.18 -9.82 -1.80
CA ALA A 360 -34.02 -10.78 -2.52
C ALA A 360 -35.09 -11.39 -1.60
N ILE A 361 -34.71 -11.83 -0.40
CA ILE A 361 -35.62 -12.45 0.57
C ILE A 361 -36.64 -11.45 1.13
N LYS A 362 -36.21 -10.22 1.51
CA LYS A 362 -37.09 -9.15 2.06
C LYS A 362 -38.19 -8.75 1.07
N ASN A 363 -37.88 -8.73 -0.23
CA ASN A 363 -38.86 -8.42 -1.28
C ASN A 363 -39.68 -9.65 -1.74
N GLY A 364 -39.36 -10.84 -1.24
CA GLY A 364 -40.23 -12.01 -1.24
C GLY A 364 -39.75 -13.23 -2.02
N VAL A 365 -38.49 -13.30 -2.45
CA VAL A 365 -37.91 -14.57 -2.95
C VAL A 365 -37.89 -15.59 -1.82
N SER A 366 -38.17 -16.87 -2.12
CA SER A 366 -38.15 -17.93 -1.12
C SER A 366 -36.73 -18.11 -0.58
N PHE A 367 -36.60 -18.24 0.76
CA PHE A 367 -35.31 -18.49 1.41
C PHE A 367 -34.59 -19.70 0.80
N TYR A 368 -35.33 -20.79 0.51
CA TYR A 368 -34.80 -22.01 -0.10
C TYR A 368 -34.24 -21.83 -1.52
N LEU A 369 -34.65 -20.79 -2.26
CA LEU A 369 -34.08 -20.47 -3.58
C LEU A 369 -32.80 -19.63 -3.49
N VAL A 370 -32.58 -18.95 -2.36
CA VAL A 370 -31.41 -18.08 -2.13
C VAL A 370 -30.31 -18.83 -1.36
N LEU A 371 -30.70 -19.74 -0.47
CA LEU A 371 -29.81 -20.51 0.40
C LEU A 371 -28.69 -21.28 -0.34
N PRO A 372 -28.92 -21.95 -1.50
CA PRO A 372 -27.84 -22.60 -2.24
C PRO A 372 -26.77 -21.62 -2.73
N PHE A 373 -27.18 -20.44 -3.20
CA PHE A 373 -26.26 -19.41 -3.67
C PHE A 373 -25.46 -18.77 -2.53
N PHE A 374 -26.08 -18.61 -1.35
CA PHE A 374 -25.38 -18.19 -0.14
C PHE A 374 -24.36 -19.24 0.33
N PHE A 375 -24.71 -20.54 0.32
CA PHE A 375 -23.78 -21.61 0.64
C PHE A 375 -22.59 -21.67 -0.33
N LEU A 376 -22.85 -21.58 -1.64
CA LEU A 376 -21.81 -21.51 -2.66
C LEU A 376 -20.90 -20.29 -2.47
N PHE A 377 -21.45 -19.13 -2.08
CA PHE A 377 -20.69 -17.92 -1.79
C PHE A 377 -19.77 -18.06 -0.56
N ILE A 378 -20.28 -18.55 0.58
CA ILE A 378 -19.50 -18.64 1.83
C ILE A 378 -18.47 -19.77 1.81
N PHE A 379 -18.74 -20.88 1.13
CA PHE A 379 -17.79 -22.00 0.98
C PHE A 379 -16.94 -21.92 -0.29
N SER A 380 -17.03 -20.84 -1.08
CA SER A 380 -16.17 -20.62 -2.23
C SER A 380 -14.71 -20.41 -1.82
N VAL A 381 -13.83 -21.33 -2.24
CA VAL A 381 -12.38 -21.25 -2.04
C VAL A 381 -11.78 -19.96 -2.63
N PRO A 382 -12.12 -19.51 -3.86
CA PRO A 382 -11.67 -18.23 -4.37
C PRO A 382 -12.11 -17.03 -3.54
N VAL A 383 -13.35 -17.00 -3.02
CA VAL A 383 -13.82 -15.89 -2.17
C VAL A 383 -13.11 -15.89 -0.82
N GLY A 384 -12.94 -17.08 -0.21
CA GLY A 384 -12.17 -17.26 1.01
C GLY A 384 -10.72 -16.79 0.87
N LEU A 385 -10.03 -17.20 -0.20
CA LEU A 385 -8.64 -16.81 -0.48
C LEU A 385 -8.52 -15.32 -0.85
N PHE A 386 -9.36 -14.79 -1.74
CA PHE A 386 -9.21 -13.41 -2.20
C PHE A 386 -9.45 -12.42 -1.05
N ASN A 387 -10.40 -12.70 -0.15
CA ASN A 387 -10.66 -11.85 1.02
C ASN A 387 -9.51 -11.79 2.05
N ILE A 388 -8.46 -12.60 1.89
CA ILE A 388 -7.26 -12.63 2.75
C ILE A 388 -5.97 -12.24 2.03
N VAL A 389 -6.06 -11.68 0.81
CA VAL A 389 -4.90 -11.23 0.02
C VAL A 389 -4.97 -9.72 -0.23
N LEU A 390 -3.84 -9.03 -0.06
CA LEU A 390 -3.70 -7.61 -0.36
C LEU A 390 -3.58 -7.42 -1.89
N TRP A 391 -4.69 -7.60 -2.61
CA TRP A 391 -4.83 -7.27 -4.02
C TRP A 391 -5.90 -6.20 -4.26
N LYS A 392 -5.55 -5.27 -5.16
CA LYS A 392 -6.41 -4.29 -5.85
C LYS A 392 -7.65 -4.91 -6.51
N ASP A 393 -7.59 -6.19 -6.86
CA ASP A 393 -8.64 -6.99 -7.49
C ASP A 393 -9.90 -7.12 -6.63
N ILE A 394 -9.78 -7.19 -5.29
CA ILE A 394 -10.92 -7.33 -4.37
C ILE A 394 -11.74 -6.04 -4.26
N PRO A 395 -11.20 -4.87 -3.88
CA PRO A 395 -11.99 -3.64 -3.83
C PRO A 395 -12.53 -3.25 -5.22
N PHE A 396 -11.79 -3.53 -6.30
CA PHE A 396 -12.30 -3.34 -7.66
C PHE A 396 -13.54 -4.20 -7.93
N SER A 397 -13.49 -5.50 -7.59
CA SER A 397 -14.62 -6.43 -7.78
C SER A 397 -15.81 -6.10 -6.88
N PHE A 398 -15.56 -5.71 -5.62
CA PHE A 398 -16.58 -5.18 -4.71
C PHE A 398 -17.29 -3.96 -5.31
N LEU A 399 -16.54 -3.00 -5.88
CA LEU A 399 -17.11 -1.80 -6.47
C LEU A 399 -17.92 -2.08 -7.74
N ILE A 400 -17.47 -3.00 -8.61
CA ILE A 400 -18.25 -3.42 -9.78
C ILE A 400 -19.60 -4.01 -9.35
N ILE A 401 -19.61 -4.91 -8.37
CA ILE A 401 -20.82 -5.58 -7.89
C ILE A 401 -21.71 -4.62 -7.11
N PHE A 402 -21.12 -3.72 -6.32
CA PHE A 402 -21.83 -2.62 -5.64
C PHE A 402 -22.55 -1.75 -6.67
N TRP A 403 -21.89 -1.32 -7.75
CA TRP A 403 -22.52 -0.45 -8.75
C TRP A 403 -23.56 -1.17 -9.61
N ALA A 404 -23.29 -2.41 -10.04
CA ALA A 404 -24.27 -3.25 -10.74
C ALA A 404 -25.53 -3.46 -9.88
N PHE A 405 -25.35 -3.80 -8.59
CA PHE A 405 -26.46 -3.98 -7.67
C PHE A 405 -27.13 -2.66 -7.29
N TYR A 406 -26.40 -1.54 -7.21
CA TYR A 406 -26.97 -0.22 -6.95
C TYR A 406 -27.91 0.22 -8.08
N LEU A 407 -27.49 0.01 -9.33
CA LEU A 407 -28.31 0.22 -10.54
C LEU A 407 -29.56 -0.67 -10.54
N TYR A 408 -29.42 -1.95 -10.20
CA TYR A 408 -30.55 -2.88 -10.02
C TYR A 408 -31.50 -2.36 -8.91
N TYR A 409 -30.98 -2.11 -7.72
CA TYR A 409 -31.72 -1.73 -6.51
C TYR A 409 -32.52 -0.44 -6.70
N ARG A 410 -31.88 0.61 -7.23
CA ARG A 410 -32.55 1.88 -7.53
C ARG A 410 -33.59 1.74 -8.63
N SER A 411 -33.30 0.97 -9.68
CA SER A 411 -34.28 0.73 -10.76
C SER A 411 -35.46 -0.11 -10.29
N TYR A 412 -35.25 -1.10 -9.41
CA TYR A 412 -36.28 -1.89 -8.76
C TYR A 412 -37.18 -1.02 -7.87
N ARG A 413 -36.59 -0.19 -7.00
CA ARG A 413 -37.36 0.74 -6.16
C ARG A 413 -38.12 1.80 -6.96
N LYS A 414 -37.53 2.32 -8.04
CA LYS A 414 -38.20 3.21 -9.01
C LYS A 414 -39.42 2.55 -9.67
N LYS A 415 -39.37 1.26 -10.05
CA LYS A 415 -40.54 0.52 -10.55
C LYS A 415 -41.69 0.40 -9.54
N LYS A 416 -41.41 0.53 -8.24
CA LYS A 416 -42.41 0.49 -7.15
C LYS A 416 -42.79 1.87 -6.61
N ASP A 417 -42.43 2.91 -7.35
CA ASP A 417 -42.53 4.33 -6.99
C ASP A 417 -41.92 4.72 -5.63
N LEU A 418 -40.99 3.91 -5.12
CA LEU A 418 -40.27 4.15 -3.86
C LEU A 418 -39.14 5.17 -4.08
N LYS A 419 -39.53 6.42 -4.35
CA LYS A 419 -38.65 7.56 -4.64
C LYS A 419 -37.84 8.01 -3.40
N ASP A 420 -36.61 7.54 -3.20
CA ASP A 420 -35.66 8.27 -2.34
C ASP A 420 -34.94 9.37 -3.15
N SER A 421 -34.87 10.58 -2.57
CA SER A 421 -34.08 11.71 -3.09
C SER A 421 -32.58 11.60 -2.79
N PHE A 422 -31.75 12.27 -3.60
CA PHE A 422 -30.32 12.38 -3.37
C PHE A 422 -29.98 13.68 -2.63
N SER A 423 -29.72 13.58 -1.32
CA SER A 423 -29.04 14.66 -0.60
C SER A 423 -27.63 14.86 -1.14
N PHE A 424 -27.09 16.09 -1.07
CA PHE A 424 -25.74 16.43 -1.56
C PHE A 424 -24.68 15.43 -1.07
N LYS A 425 -24.73 15.06 0.21
CA LYS A 425 -23.88 14.01 0.83
C LYS A 425 -23.96 12.65 0.12
N LYS A 426 -25.17 12.17 -0.26
CA LYS A 426 -25.29 10.92 -1.04
C LYS A 426 -24.59 11.07 -2.40
N ILE A 427 -24.75 12.20 -3.07
CA ILE A 427 -24.10 12.47 -4.37
C ILE A 427 -22.58 12.49 -4.21
N PHE A 428 -22.04 13.15 -3.18
CA PHE A 428 -20.62 13.17 -2.89
C PHE A 428 -20.04 11.77 -2.62
N LEU A 429 -20.67 10.98 -1.74
CA LEU A 429 -20.24 9.61 -1.44
C LEU A 429 -20.28 8.70 -2.68
N LEU A 430 -21.31 8.83 -3.51
CA LEU A 430 -21.40 8.12 -4.78
C LEU A 430 -20.32 8.58 -5.78
N SER A 431 -20.02 9.88 -5.84
CA SER A 431 -18.95 10.42 -6.69
C SER A 431 -17.58 9.88 -6.25
N PHE A 432 -17.34 9.78 -4.94
CA PHE A 432 -16.13 9.18 -4.38
C PHE A 432 -16.02 7.68 -4.71
N LEU A 433 -17.08 6.89 -4.52
CA LEU A 433 -17.10 5.46 -4.86
C LEU A 433 -16.96 5.20 -6.37
N PHE A 434 -17.39 6.14 -7.22
CA PHE A 434 -17.18 6.09 -8.67
C PHE A 434 -15.71 6.37 -9.04
N ILE A 435 -15.11 7.44 -8.53
CA ILE A 435 -13.70 7.73 -8.83
C ILE A 435 -12.77 6.66 -8.22
N PHE A 436 -13.12 6.11 -7.06
CA PHE A 436 -12.39 4.97 -6.49
C PHE A 436 -12.48 3.72 -7.38
N LEU A 437 -13.65 3.40 -7.97
CA LEU A 437 -13.78 2.31 -8.97
C LEU A 437 -12.86 2.55 -10.18
N CYS A 438 -12.82 3.78 -10.69
CA CYS A 438 -12.03 4.14 -11.86
C CYS A 438 -10.51 4.17 -11.62
N MET A 439 -10.06 4.29 -10.36
CA MET A 439 -8.65 4.53 -10.02
C MET A 439 -8.00 3.46 -9.13
N VAL A 440 -8.75 2.57 -8.47
CA VAL A 440 -8.19 1.44 -7.72
C VAL A 440 -7.56 0.37 -8.63
N ARG A 441 -7.92 0.36 -9.92
CA ARG A 441 -7.32 -0.45 -10.99
C ARG A 441 -7.19 0.37 -12.26
N HIS A 442 -6.04 0.34 -12.95
CA HIS A 442 -5.84 1.05 -14.23
C HIS A 442 -6.94 0.70 -15.25
N ASN A 443 -7.31 -0.59 -15.32
CA ASN A 443 -8.35 -1.11 -16.21
C ASN A 443 -9.77 -0.59 -15.87
N GLY A 444 -9.96 -0.01 -14.68
CA GLY A 444 -11.22 0.59 -14.23
C GLY A 444 -11.57 1.90 -14.94
N ILE A 445 -10.63 2.49 -15.69
CA ILE A 445 -10.83 3.71 -16.49
C ILE A 445 -12.02 3.59 -17.47
N VAL A 446 -12.36 2.37 -17.90
CA VAL A 446 -13.57 2.04 -18.70
C VAL A 446 -14.84 2.61 -18.06
N TYR A 447 -14.96 2.51 -16.73
CA TYR A 447 -16.15 2.94 -16.02
C TYR A 447 -16.36 4.47 -16.01
N ILE A 448 -15.34 5.28 -16.32
CA ILE A 448 -15.46 6.74 -16.45
C ILE A 448 -16.56 7.12 -17.46
N VAL A 449 -16.68 6.36 -18.56
CA VAL A 449 -17.75 6.55 -19.55
C VAL A 449 -18.96 5.68 -19.20
N CYS A 450 -18.74 4.41 -18.85
CA CYS A 450 -19.83 3.44 -18.74
C CYS A 450 -20.76 3.68 -17.56
N LEU A 451 -20.27 4.04 -16.36
CA LEU A 451 -21.18 4.27 -15.22
C LEU A 451 -22.09 5.49 -15.42
N PRO A 452 -21.60 6.66 -15.86
CA PRO A 452 -22.48 7.78 -16.23
C PRO A 452 -23.53 7.42 -17.29
N PHE A 453 -23.16 6.63 -18.31
CA PHE A 453 -24.07 6.13 -19.34
C PHE A 453 -25.20 5.26 -18.74
N PHE A 454 -24.88 4.31 -17.86
CA PHE A 454 -25.90 3.50 -17.18
C PHE A 454 -26.77 4.30 -16.20
N LEU A 455 -26.20 5.27 -15.47
CA LEU A 455 -26.96 6.16 -14.59
C LEU A 455 -27.95 7.05 -15.37
N ALA A 456 -27.55 7.54 -16.55
CA ALA A 456 -28.41 8.30 -17.44
C ALA A 456 -29.55 7.45 -18.03
N ILE A 457 -29.24 6.28 -18.62
CA ILE A 457 -30.24 5.42 -19.29
C ILE A 457 -31.24 4.80 -18.30
N SER A 458 -30.79 4.35 -17.13
CA SER A 458 -31.70 3.86 -16.08
C SER A 458 -32.54 4.98 -15.47
N GLY A 459 -32.09 6.24 -15.58
CA GLY A 459 -32.74 7.42 -15.02
C GLY A 459 -32.97 7.31 -13.51
N VAL A 460 -32.03 6.70 -12.79
CA VAL A 460 -32.13 6.50 -11.32
C VAL A 460 -31.86 7.77 -10.51
N MET A 461 -31.29 8.79 -11.17
CA MET A 461 -31.11 10.18 -10.73
C MET A 461 -31.94 11.11 -11.62
N THR A 462 -32.40 12.24 -11.08
CA THR A 462 -32.93 13.34 -11.92
C THR A 462 -31.79 14.05 -12.67
N LYS A 463 -32.12 14.80 -13.73
CA LYS A 463 -31.13 15.60 -14.50
C LYS A 463 -30.28 16.51 -13.58
N LYS A 464 -30.89 17.14 -12.56
CA LYS A 464 -30.20 18.02 -11.61
C LYS A 464 -29.24 17.26 -10.68
N GLU A 465 -29.61 16.06 -10.24
CA GLU A 465 -28.77 15.20 -9.38
C GLU A 465 -27.62 14.59 -10.19
N PHE A 466 -27.87 14.19 -11.44
CA PHE A 466 -26.86 13.63 -12.34
C PHE A 466 -25.79 14.65 -12.74
N VAL A 467 -26.17 15.91 -13.04
CA VAL A 467 -25.19 16.98 -13.29
C VAL A 467 -24.32 17.26 -12.05
N ARG A 468 -24.92 17.28 -10.84
CA ARG A 468 -24.16 17.41 -9.59
C ARG A 468 -23.19 16.24 -9.37
N PHE A 469 -23.60 15.01 -9.68
CA PHE A 469 -22.75 13.82 -9.64
C PHE A 469 -21.56 13.96 -10.61
N LEU A 470 -21.81 14.37 -11.86
CA LEU A 470 -20.74 14.57 -12.86
C LEU A 470 -19.73 15.63 -12.44
N ILE A 471 -20.20 16.79 -11.93
CA ILE A 471 -19.32 17.88 -11.48
C ILE A 471 -18.43 17.40 -10.32
N LEU A 472 -19.03 16.83 -9.26
CA LEU A 472 -18.29 16.34 -8.10
C LEU A 472 -17.31 15.20 -8.47
N SER A 473 -17.71 14.31 -9.39
CA SER A 473 -16.85 13.24 -9.88
C SER A 473 -15.69 13.78 -10.71
N CYS A 474 -15.90 14.81 -11.53
CA CYS A 474 -14.84 15.47 -12.29
C CYS A 474 -13.83 16.15 -11.34
N SER A 475 -14.31 16.91 -10.33
CA SER A 475 -13.45 17.52 -9.32
C SER A 475 -12.63 16.50 -8.53
N LEU A 476 -13.27 15.38 -8.11
CA LEU A 476 -12.57 14.28 -7.43
C LEU A 476 -11.57 13.56 -8.36
N PHE A 477 -11.91 13.37 -9.64
CA PHE A 477 -10.98 12.80 -10.60
C PHE A 477 -9.75 13.69 -10.79
N ILE A 478 -9.91 15.01 -10.93
CA ILE A 478 -8.78 15.95 -11.04
C ILE A 478 -7.92 15.92 -9.77
N LEU A 479 -8.55 15.92 -8.59
CA LEU A 479 -7.88 15.85 -7.29
C LEU A 479 -7.02 14.59 -7.14
N PHE A 480 -7.56 13.40 -7.44
CA PHE A 480 -6.82 12.14 -7.34
C PHE A 480 -5.89 11.87 -8.54
N ARG A 481 -6.17 12.39 -9.75
CA ARG A 481 -5.37 12.10 -10.95
C ARG A 481 -4.12 12.99 -11.08
N PHE A 482 -4.19 14.22 -10.58
CA PHE A 482 -3.12 15.22 -10.77
C PHE A 482 -2.62 15.81 -9.44
N ILE A 483 -3.51 16.34 -8.60
CA ILE A 483 -3.12 17.13 -7.41
C ILE A 483 -2.49 16.27 -6.31
N ILE A 484 -3.22 15.26 -5.80
CA ILE A 484 -2.74 14.37 -4.73
C ILE A 484 -1.43 13.65 -5.11
N PRO A 485 -1.27 13.08 -6.32
CA PRO A 485 -0.02 12.42 -6.68
C PRO A 485 1.20 13.35 -6.77
N GLU A 486 1.00 14.61 -7.19
CA GLU A 486 2.06 15.62 -7.23
C GLU A 486 2.47 16.03 -5.81
N LEU A 487 1.50 16.29 -4.93
CA LEU A 487 1.73 16.57 -3.51
C LEU A 487 2.46 15.43 -2.78
N ILE A 488 2.22 14.17 -3.16
CA ILE A 488 2.83 12.99 -2.51
C ILE A 488 4.15 12.55 -3.20
N GLY A 489 4.48 13.12 -4.37
CA GLY A 489 5.70 12.77 -5.11
C GLY A 489 5.66 11.40 -5.80
N VAL A 490 4.48 10.97 -6.26
CA VAL A 490 4.25 9.63 -6.82
C VAL A 490 5.06 9.40 -8.10
N ARG A 491 5.89 8.35 -8.10
CA ARG A 491 6.78 8.02 -9.23
C ARG A 491 6.04 7.34 -10.39
N GLY A 492 6.58 7.43 -11.60
CA GLY A 492 6.08 6.73 -12.81
C GLY A 492 4.86 7.37 -13.49
N LEU A 493 4.39 8.53 -13.04
CA LEU A 493 3.24 9.22 -13.67
C LEU A 493 3.61 9.93 -14.98
N LYS A 494 4.80 10.55 -15.05
CA LYS A 494 5.24 11.30 -16.23
C LYS A 494 5.68 10.39 -17.39
N GLU A 495 6.09 9.16 -17.12
CA GLU A 495 6.56 8.20 -18.15
C GLU A 495 5.47 7.84 -19.17
N VAL A 496 4.21 7.75 -18.70
CA VAL A 496 3.01 7.53 -19.54
C VAL A 496 2.77 8.71 -20.49
N PHE A 497 3.13 9.93 -20.09
CA PHE A 497 2.98 11.15 -20.89
C PHE A 497 4.19 11.46 -21.79
N SER A 498 5.40 11.01 -21.43
CA SER A 498 6.60 11.22 -22.25
C SER A 498 6.76 10.25 -23.42
N ASN A 499 5.99 9.16 -23.48
CA ASN A 499 6.04 8.22 -24.62
C ASN A 499 4.69 7.55 -25.02
N PRO A 500 3.54 8.25 -24.98
CA PRO A 500 2.26 7.67 -25.41
C PRO A 500 2.35 7.18 -26.87
N GLY A 501 3.01 7.95 -27.73
CA GLY A 501 3.26 7.63 -29.13
C GLY A 501 4.22 6.47 -29.41
N ARG A 502 4.70 5.72 -28.40
CA ARG A 502 5.56 4.52 -28.60
C ARG A 502 4.91 3.23 -28.12
N ILE A 503 4.22 3.25 -26.97
CA ILE A 503 3.38 2.12 -26.54
C ILE A 503 2.15 2.05 -27.46
N ILE A 504 1.42 3.16 -27.59
CA ILE A 504 0.20 3.20 -28.41
C ILE A 504 0.55 2.92 -29.86
N LYS A 505 1.59 3.52 -30.47
CA LYS A 505 1.94 3.19 -31.87
C LYS A 505 2.27 1.72 -32.08
N ASN A 506 2.95 1.04 -31.16
CA ASN A 506 3.31 -0.36 -31.40
C ASN A 506 2.10 -1.28 -31.27
N GLU A 507 1.34 -1.17 -30.17
CA GLU A 507 0.14 -2.00 -29.98
C GLU A 507 -1.00 -1.62 -30.92
N SER A 508 -1.22 -0.32 -31.20
CA SER A 508 -2.26 0.14 -32.12
C SER A 508 -1.91 -0.11 -33.59
N ASN A 509 -0.64 -0.02 -34.02
CA ASN A 509 -0.31 -0.39 -35.40
C ASN A 509 -0.39 -1.92 -35.60
N LEU A 510 -0.10 -2.74 -34.58
CA LEU A 510 -0.37 -4.17 -34.64
C LEU A 510 -1.87 -4.45 -34.68
N MET A 511 -2.65 -3.91 -33.74
CA MET A 511 -4.11 -4.07 -33.68
C MET A 511 -4.82 -3.54 -34.94
N VAL A 512 -4.43 -2.38 -35.48
CA VAL A 512 -5.05 -1.83 -36.69
C VAL A 512 -4.65 -2.63 -37.94
N LYS A 513 -3.40 -3.10 -38.05
CA LYS A 513 -2.99 -3.98 -39.15
C LYS A 513 -3.62 -5.37 -39.08
N SER A 514 -3.90 -5.88 -37.87
CA SER A 514 -4.55 -7.19 -37.71
C SER A 514 -6.07 -7.10 -37.89
N VAL A 515 -6.73 -6.11 -37.30
CA VAL A 515 -8.20 -5.95 -37.34
C VAL A 515 -8.70 -5.50 -38.72
N PHE A 516 -7.93 -4.69 -39.45
CA PHE A 516 -8.29 -4.18 -40.78
C PHE A 516 -7.45 -4.78 -41.93
N GLY A 517 -6.76 -5.90 -41.67
CA GLY A 517 -5.98 -6.64 -42.66
C GLY A 517 -6.45 -8.09 -42.81
N ALA A 518 -5.78 -8.85 -43.68
CA ALA A 518 -6.11 -10.25 -43.95
C ALA A 518 -6.00 -11.19 -42.72
N TYR A 519 -5.36 -10.73 -41.64
CA TYR A 519 -5.05 -11.50 -40.43
C TYR A 519 -6.10 -11.39 -39.31
N LEU A 520 -7.26 -10.76 -39.57
CA LEU A 520 -8.35 -10.64 -38.59
C LEU A 520 -8.79 -11.99 -37.98
N PRO A 521 -8.94 -13.11 -38.74
CA PRO A 521 -9.31 -14.39 -38.16
C PRO A 521 -8.27 -14.94 -37.17
N GLU A 522 -6.98 -14.78 -37.48
CA GLU A 522 -5.88 -15.23 -36.61
C GLU A 522 -5.83 -14.42 -35.32
N TYR A 523 -5.93 -13.09 -35.42
CA TYR A 523 -5.98 -12.20 -34.27
C TYR A 523 -7.20 -12.48 -33.36
N MET A 524 -8.38 -12.68 -33.95
CA MET A 524 -9.58 -13.04 -33.20
C MET A 524 -9.47 -14.44 -32.56
N SER A 525 -8.78 -15.39 -33.21
CA SER A 525 -8.46 -16.70 -32.65
C SER A 525 -7.51 -16.59 -31.44
N GLU A 526 -6.41 -15.83 -31.57
CA GLU A 526 -5.45 -15.58 -30.47
C GLU A 526 -6.13 -14.92 -29.27
N LYS A 527 -6.89 -13.83 -29.49
CA LYS A 527 -7.62 -13.15 -28.41
C LYS A 527 -8.69 -14.05 -27.78
N THR A 528 -9.38 -14.88 -28.56
CA THR A 528 -10.34 -15.87 -28.03
C THR A 528 -9.65 -16.93 -27.18
N TYR A 529 -8.51 -17.46 -27.63
CA TYR A 529 -7.71 -18.40 -26.87
C TYR A 529 -7.24 -17.79 -25.54
N ILE A 530 -6.63 -16.59 -25.56
CA ILE A 530 -6.18 -15.86 -24.36
C ILE A 530 -7.34 -15.61 -23.40
N PHE A 531 -8.49 -15.15 -23.90
CA PHE A 531 -9.67 -14.86 -23.09
C PHE A 531 -10.26 -16.11 -22.42
N LEU A 532 -10.45 -17.20 -23.17
CA LEU A 532 -10.92 -18.49 -22.63
C LEU A 532 -9.92 -19.11 -21.65
N LYS A 533 -8.61 -18.99 -21.91
CA LYS A 533 -7.53 -19.44 -21.01
C LYS A 533 -7.56 -18.66 -19.68
N THR A 534 -7.84 -17.35 -19.74
CA THR A 534 -8.02 -16.48 -18.57
C THR A 534 -9.23 -16.89 -17.73
N LEU A 535 -10.39 -17.10 -18.37
CA LEU A 535 -11.63 -17.48 -17.66
C LEU A 535 -11.56 -18.89 -17.04
N ASN A 536 -10.81 -19.82 -17.65
CA ASN A 536 -10.58 -21.18 -17.15
C ASN A 536 -9.46 -21.31 -16.11
N GLY A 537 -8.76 -20.23 -15.76
CA GLY A 537 -7.77 -20.22 -14.67
C GLY A 537 -6.55 -21.14 -14.89
N ARG A 538 -6.25 -21.54 -16.13
CA ARG A 538 -5.19 -22.52 -16.42
C ARG A 538 -3.77 -22.03 -16.12
N ASP A 539 -3.52 -20.72 -16.15
CA ASP A 539 -2.25 -20.18 -16.63
C ASP A 539 -1.39 -19.44 -15.59
N ASN A 540 -1.61 -19.66 -14.29
CA ASN A 540 -0.92 -18.90 -13.23
C ASN A 540 -0.53 -19.77 -12.01
N GLU A 541 -0.31 -21.08 -12.19
CA GLU A 541 0.07 -22.02 -11.11
C GLU A 541 1.20 -21.47 -10.22
N ILE A 542 2.28 -20.94 -10.82
CA ILE A 542 3.39 -20.29 -10.11
C ILE A 542 2.88 -19.21 -9.14
N TYR A 543 1.99 -18.33 -9.60
CA TYR A 543 1.52 -17.19 -8.81
C TYR A 543 0.54 -17.59 -7.70
N TYR A 544 -0.13 -18.73 -7.82
CA TYR A 544 -1.00 -19.30 -6.79
C TYR A 544 -0.25 -20.21 -5.80
N ASN A 545 0.77 -20.94 -6.24
CA ASN A 545 1.65 -21.73 -5.38
C ASN A 545 2.35 -20.82 -4.34
N LEU A 546 2.75 -19.60 -4.75
CA LEU A 546 3.29 -18.57 -3.87
C LEU A 546 2.31 -18.05 -2.80
N LEU A 547 0.99 -18.33 -2.90
CA LEU A 547 0.00 -18.02 -1.86
C LEU A 547 -0.21 -19.16 -0.86
N THR A 548 0.11 -20.40 -1.27
CA THR A 548 0.03 -21.61 -0.43
C THR A 548 1.33 -21.90 0.33
N ASP A 549 2.46 -21.70 -0.35
CA ASP A 549 3.79 -22.09 0.10
C ASP A 549 4.60 -20.83 0.45
N ARG A 550 4.80 -20.65 1.76
CA ARG A 550 5.54 -19.51 2.32
C ARG A 550 7.04 -19.59 2.01
N ASP A 551 7.59 -20.80 1.88
CA ASP A 551 9.01 -21.04 1.63
C ASP A 551 9.34 -20.88 0.13
N GLN A 552 8.39 -21.16 -0.76
CA GLN A 552 8.44 -20.70 -2.15
C GLN A 552 8.33 -19.17 -2.27
N LEU A 553 7.44 -18.51 -1.53
CA LEU A 553 7.35 -17.04 -1.54
C LEU A 553 8.66 -16.38 -1.08
N LEU A 554 9.31 -16.97 -0.07
CA LEU A 554 10.63 -16.59 0.40
C LEU A 554 11.70 -16.79 -0.68
N SER A 555 11.81 -17.99 -1.26
CA SER A 555 12.88 -18.33 -2.21
C SER A 555 12.73 -17.68 -3.60
N ALA A 556 11.52 -17.45 -4.08
CA ALA A 556 11.26 -16.95 -5.43
C ALA A 556 11.69 -15.50 -5.68
N ASN A 557 11.93 -14.70 -4.63
CA ASN A 557 12.47 -13.35 -4.78
C ASN A 557 13.24 -12.89 -3.53
N PRO A 558 14.58 -12.69 -3.61
CA PRO A 558 15.41 -12.23 -2.49
C PRO A 558 15.06 -10.83 -1.93
N THR A 559 14.15 -10.10 -2.57
CA THR A 559 13.58 -8.83 -2.08
C THR A 559 12.28 -9.05 -1.29
N ILE A 560 11.51 -10.11 -1.59
CA ILE A 560 10.31 -10.49 -0.84
C ILE A 560 10.70 -11.19 0.47
N PHE A 561 11.77 -11.99 0.44
CA PHE A 561 12.44 -12.58 1.61
C PHE A 561 12.72 -11.56 2.75
N LYS A 562 12.83 -10.28 2.40
CA LYS A 562 13.21 -9.19 3.31
C LYS A 562 12.01 -8.48 3.93
N THR A 563 10.81 -8.65 3.39
CA THR A 563 9.57 -8.07 3.94
C THR A 563 8.89 -9.04 4.90
N THR A 564 9.03 -10.33 4.66
CA THR A 564 8.37 -11.45 5.36
C THR A 564 8.73 -11.59 6.84
N TYR A 565 9.94 -11.21 7.26
CA TYR A 565 10.33 -11.23 8.67
C TYR A 565 9.86 -9.99 9.49
N ARG A 566 9.42 -8.87 8.85
CA ARG A 566 8.70 -7.79 9.57
C ARG A 566 7.26 -8.20 9.85
N ILE A 567 6.63 -8.82 8.86
CA ILE A 567 5.25 -9.28 8.88
C ILE A 567 5.25 -10.74 9.33
N ALA A 568 5.32 -11.01 10.63
CA ALA A 568 5.44 -12.38 11.16
C ALA A 568 4.36 -13.35 10.64
N LEU A 569 4.64 -14.02 9.52
CA LEU A 569 3.76 -14.94 8.82
C LEU A 569 3.61 -16.23 9.64
N SER A 570 2.77 -16.15 10.66
CA SER A 570 2.53 -17.16 11.68
C SER A 570 1.03 -17.42 11.74
N PRO A 571 0.57 -18.65 11.44
CA PRO A 571 -0.86 -18.95 11.45
C PRO A 571 -1.39 -18.85 12.88
N LYS A 572 -2.61 -18.31 13.08
CA LYS A 572 -3.28 -18.38 14.39
C LYS A 572 -3.85 -19.77 14.67
N SER A 573 -3.99 -20.60 13.63
CA SER A 573 -4.27 -22.03 13.78
C SER A 573 -3.54 -22.86 12.72
N ASN A 574 -2.57 -23.67 13.16
CA ASN A 574 -1.87 -24.65 12.33
C ASN A 574 -2.83 -25.67 11.69
N PHE A 575 -3.93 -26.00 12.38
CA PHE A 575 -4.97 -26.90 11.87
C PHE A 575 -5.72 -26.29 10.67
N LEU A 576 -6.15 -25.02 10.80
CA LEU A 576 -6.81 -24.31 9.70
C LEU A 576 -5.85 -24.14 8.51
N TYR A 577 -4.59 -23.73 8.76
CA TYR A 577 -3.57 -23.61 7.72
C TYR A 577 -3.35 -24.93 6.96
N LYS A 578 -3.16 -26.05 7.67
CA LYS A 578 -2.92 -27.37 7.05
C LYS A 578 -4.10 -27.83 6.19
N ILE A 579 -5.34 -27.56 6.62
CA ILE A 579 -6.55 -27.87 5.84
C ILE A 579 -6.65 -26.95 4.62
N GLN A 580 -6.51 -25.63 4.80
CA GLN A 580 -6.66 -24.64 3.73
C GLN A 580 -5.59 -24.80 2.65
N SER A 581 -4.32 -24.98 3.03
CA SER A 581 -3.24 -25.24 2.07
C SER A 581 -3.40 -26.58 1.33
N ASN A 582 -3.95 -27.63 1.95
CA ASN A 582 -4.29 -28.89 1.26
C ASN A 582 -5.46 -28.72 0.27
N ILE A 583 -6.51 -27.99 0.66
CA ILE A 583 -7.63 -27.64 -0.23
C ILE A 583 -7.13 -26.82 -1.43
N LEU A 584 -6.33 -25.79 -1.18
CA LEU A 584 -5.73 -24.95 -2.22
C LEU A 584 -4.83 -25.78 -3.15
N TYR A 585 -3.88 -26.54 -2.60
CA TYR A 585 -2.98 -27.41 -3.36
C TYR A 585 -3.75 -28.39 -4.25
N ARG A 586 -4.81 -29.04 -3.75
CA ARG A 586 -5.69 -29.91 -4.55
C ARG A 586 -6.44 -29.12 -5.62
N SER A 587 -6.93 -27.92 -5.32
CA SER A 587 -7.64 -27.07 -6.27
C SER A 587 -6.77 -26.54 -7.42
N PHE A 588 -5.44 -26.54 -7.25
CA PHE A 588 -4.50 -26.22 -8.31
C PHE A 588 -3.95 -27.47 -9.01
N THR A 589 -3.64 -28.56 -8.30
CA THR A 589 -3.06 -29.77 -8.91
C THR A 589 -4.06 -30.64 -9.68
N ASP A 590 -5.26 -30.86 -9.17
CA ASP A 590 -6.29 -31.66 -9.85
C ASP A 590 -7.03 -30.82 -10.90
N ILE A 591 -7.00 -31.25 -12.16
CA ILE A 591 -7.62 -30.55 -13.29
C ILE A 591 -9.14 -30.43 -13.16
N SER A 592 -9.82 -31.42 -12.58
CA SER A 592 -11.26 -31.46 -12.40
C SER A 592 -11.69 -30.53 -11.26
N ILE A 593 -10.96 -30.57 -10.14
CA ILE A 593 -11.19 -29.65 -9.02
C ILE A 593 -10.86 -28.21 -9.45
N ARG A 594 -9.80 -27.98 -10.24
CA ARG A 594 -9.48 -26.66 -10.79
C ARG A 594 -10.60 -26.13 -11.68
N LEU A 595 -11.17 -26.95 -12.56
CA LEU A 595 -12.28 -26.57 -13.45
C LEU A 595 -13.61 -26.36 -12.71
N LEU A 596 -13.77 -26.90 -11.50
CA LEU A 596 -14.93 -26.63 -10.62
C LEU A 596 -14.73 -25.32 -9.83
N ILE A 597 -13.53 -25.08 -9.31
CA ILE A 597 -13.24 -24.03 -8.33
C ILE A 597 -12.78 -22.71 -9.00
N TRP A 598 -11.83 -22.78 -9.93
CA TRP A 598 -11.13 -21.63 -10.52
C TRP A 598 -11.67 -21.27 -11.91
N ASN A 599 -13.00 -21.33 -12.08
CA ASN A 599 -13.64 -21.23 -13.39
C ASN A 599 -14.66 -20.09 -13.44
N SER A 600 -14.37 -19.09 -14.28
CA SER A 600 -15.24 -17.94 -14.53
C SER A 600 -16.14 -18.11 -15.77
N LEU A 601 -15.98 -19.17 -16.59
CA LEU A 601 -16.83 -19.39 -17.76
C LEU A 601 -18.29 -19.58 -17.38
N VAL A 602 -18.59 -20.39 -16.36
CA VAL A 602 -19.97 -20.68 -15.95
C VAL A 602 -20.69 -19.39 -15.49
N PRO A 603 -20.15 -18.59 -14.56
CA PRO A 603 -20.66 -17.24 -14.27
C PRO A 603 -20.74 -16.30 -15.50
N PHE A 604 -19.74 -16.31 -16.39
CA PHE A 604 -19.75 -15.49 -17.61
C PHE A 604 -20.94 -15.82 -18.52
N PHE A 605 -21.16 -17.10 -18.81
CA PHE A 605 -22.29 -17.54 -19.63
C PHE A 605 -23.64 -17.30 -18.93
N MET A 606 -23.73 -17.45 -17.60
CA MET A 606 -24.94 -17.11 -16.83
C MET A 606 -25.30 -15.62 -16.99
N LEU A 607 -24.33 -14.72 -16.83
CA LEU A 607 -24.53 -13.28 -17.03
C LEU A 607 -24.90 -12.94 -18.48
N LEU A 608 -24.25 -13.60 -19.45
CA LEU A 608 -24.50 -13.39 -20.88
C LEU A 608 -25.93 -13.83 -21.28
N VAL A 609 -26.39 -14.98 -20.81
CA VAL A 609 -27.77 -15.46 -21.02
C VAL A 609 -28.78 -14.52 -20.35
N VAL A 610 -28.54 -14.09 -19.10
CA VAL A 610 -29.42 -13.14 -18.40
C VAL A 610 -29.45 -11.78 -19.10
N PHE A 611 -28.35 -11.33 -19.71
CA PHE A 611 -28.32 -10.14 -20.56
C PHE A 611 -29.14 -10.33 -21.86
N LEU A 612 -28.97 -11.44 -22.59
CA LEU A 612 -29.77 -11.72 -23.79
C LEU A 612 -31.28 -11.79 -23.49
N LEU A 613 -31.66 -12.17 -22.27
CA LEU A 613 -33.04 -12.17 -21.78
C LEU A 613 -33.59 -10.78 -21.40
N TYR A 614 -32.95 -9.66 -21.77
CA TYR A 614 -33.33 -8.29 -21.38
C TYR A 614 -34.82 -7.92 -21.55
N ARG A 615 -35.52 -8.49 -22.56
CA ARG A 615 -36.97 -8.27 -22.77
C ARG A 615 -37.81 -8.84 -21.62
N TRP A 616 -37.38 -9.95 -21.04
CA TRP A 616 -38.03 -10.65 -19.92
C TRP A 616 -37.42 -10.31 -18.56
N LEU A 617 -36.14 -9.92 -18.49
CA LEU A 617 -35.39 -9.68 -17.25
C LEU A 617 -34.59 -8.35 -17.30
N PRO A 618 -35.21 -7.18 -17.56
CA PRO A 618 -34.48 -5.94 -17.83
C PRO A 618 -33.65 -5.40 -16.66
N LEU A 619 -34.01 -5.68 -15.39
CA LEU A 619 -33.17 -5.28 -14.25
C LEU A 619 -31.97 -6.22 -14.10
N SER A 620 -32.20 -7.52 -14.24
CA SER A 620 -31.13 -8.53 -14.15
C SER A 620 -30.17 -8.46 -15.35
N ALA A 621 -30.67 -8.08 -16.52
CA ALA A 621 -29.87 -7.75 -17.70
C ALA A 621 -29.07 -6.46 -17.51
N LEU A 622 -29.62 -5.42 -16.86
CA LEU A 622 -28.86 -4.20 -16.52
C LEU A 622 -27.71 -4.51 -15.54
N TYR A 623 -27.96 -5.34 -14.51
CA TYR A 623 -26.94 -5.86 -13.61
C TYR A 623 -25.83 -6.59 -14.40
N SER A 624 -26.24 -7.55 -15.24
CA SER A 624 -25.31 -8.40 -16.00
C SER A 624 -24.50 -7.61 -17.03
N LEU A 625 -25.12 -6.67 -17.74
CA LEU A 625 -24.45 -5.84 -18.73
C LEU A 625 -23.41 -4.91 -18.10
N PHE A 626 -23.67 -4.33 -16.92
CA PHE A 626 -22.69 -3.51 -16.20
C PHE A 626 -21.40 -4.29 -15.86
N ILE A 627 -21.55 -5.59 -15.57
CA ILE A 627 -20.44 -6.51 -15.33
C ILE A 627 -19.75 -6.89 -16.65
N LEU A 628 -20.51 -7.25 -17.69
CA LEU A 628 -19.99 -7.72 -18.99
C LEU A 628 -19.24 -6.66 -19.80
N VAL A 629 -19.42 -5.36 -19.51
CA VAL A 629 -18.62 -4.28 -20.10
C VAL A 629 -17.12 -4.46 -19.87
N GLN A 630 -16.70 -4.82 -18.65
CA GLN A 630 -15.27 -4.90 -18.33
C GLN A 630 -14.56 -6.06 -19.06
N PRO A 631 -15.10 -7.30 -19.12
CA PRO A 631 -14.53 -8.40 -19.92
C PRO A 631 -14.45 -8.08 -21.41
N LEU A 632 -15.46 -7.40 -21.98
CA LEU A 632 -15.43 -6.97 -23.38
C LEU A 632 -14.25 -6.02 -23.67
N CYS A 633 -13.99 -5.05 -22.81
CA CYS A 633 -12.81 -4.20 -22.95
C CYS A 633 -11.49 -4.96 -22.73
N LEU A 634 -11.46 -5.92 -21.80
CA LEU A 634 -10.27 -6.75 -21.55
C LEU A 634 -9.93 -7.68 -22.72
N PHE A 635 -10.93 -8.19 -23.45
CA PHE A 635 -10.74 -9.05 -24.64
C PHE A 635 -9.85 -8.38 -25.70
N PHE A 636 -10.13 -7.12 -26.05
CA PHE A 636 -9.35 -6.39 -27.05
C PHE A 636 -8.02 -5.85 -26.49
N VAL A 637 -8.05 -5.25 -25.30
CA VAL A 637 -6.92 -4.45 -24.77
C VAL A 637 -5.89 -5.31 -24.03
N SER A 638 -6.26 -6.47 -23.46
CA SER A 638 -5.34 -7.24 -22.62
C SER A 638 -4.60 -8.35 -23.36
N HIS A 639 -3.37 -8.61 -22.91
CA HIS A 639 -2.58 -9.82 -23.21
C HIS A 639 -2.32 -10.65 -21.93
N VAL A 640 -3.02 -10.35 -20.82
CA VAL A 640 -2.74 -10.93 -19.49
C VAL A 640 -3.69 -12.10 -19.20
N THR A 641 -3.15 -13.32 -19.12
CA THR A 641 -3.91 -14.59 -18.94
C THR A 641 -4.35 -14.88 -17.49
N SER A 642 -4.30 -13.90 -16.59
CA SER A 642 -4.42 -14.11 -15.14
C SER A 642 -5.87 -14.00 -14.63
N TRP A 643 -6.40 -15.11 -14.10
CA TRP A 643 -7.80 -15.26 -13.67
C TRP A 643 -8.29 -14.17 -12.70
N ARG A 644 -7.42 -13.63 -11.83
CA ARG A 644 -7.78 -12.56 -10.88
C ARG A 644 -8.42 -11.33 -11.55
N TYR A 645 -8.06 -11.05 -12.82
CA TYR A 645 -8.66 -9.96 -13.61
C TYR A 645 -10.14 -10.19 -13.91
N MET A 646 -10.65 -11.42 -13.78
CA MET A 646 -12.03 -11.82 -14.04
C MET A 646 -12.79 -12.20 -12.74
N TYR A 647 -12.18 -12.02 -11.56
CA TYR A 647 -12.78 -12.40 -10.26
C TYR A 647 -14.16 -11.77 -10.02
N PHE A 648 -14.42 -10.56 -10.50
CA PHE A 648 -15.72 -9.91 -10.41
C PHE A 648 -16.83 -10.66 -11.18
N ILE A 649 -16.50 -11.39 -12.26
CA ILE A 649 -17.45 -12.26 -12.98
C ILE A 649 -17.81 -13.45 -12.10
N TYR A 650 -16.80 -14.13 -11.55
CA TYR A 650 -17.00 -15.27 -10.65
C TYR A 650 -17.83 -14.89 -9.43
N LEU A 651 -17.45 -13.81 -8.75
CA LEU A 651 -18.12 -13.30 -7.55
C LEU A 651 -19.55 -12.78 -7.82
N SER A 652 -19.87 -12.30 -9.03
CA SER A 652 -21.24 -11.90 -9.40
C SER A 652 -22.14 -13.07 -9.80
N GLY A 653 -21.57 -14.22 -10.17
CA GLY A 653 -22.33 -15.45 -10.44
C GLY A 653 -23.19 -15.91 -9.27
N PHE A 654 -22.73 -15.71 -8.03
CA PHE A 654 -23.54 -16.02 -6.83
C PHE A 654 -24.77 -15.14 -6.67
N PHE A 655 -24.78 -13.93 -7.25
CA PHE A 655 -25.80 -12.91 -7.01
C PHE A 655 -26.83 -12.80 -8.14
N VAL A 656 -26.49 -13.17 -9.38
CA VAL A 656 -27.37 -12.97 -10.53
C VAL A 656 -28.70 -13.73 -10.40
N PHE A 657 -28.70 -15.00 -9.99
CA PHE A 657 -29.93 -15.79 -9.88
C PHE A 657 -30.88 -15.34 -8.76
N PRO A 658 -30.44 -15.03 -7.52
CA PRO A 658 -31.28 -14.37 -6.51
C PRO A 658 -31.98 -13.09 -7.01
N LEU A 659 -31.34 -12.31 -7.88
CA LEU A 659 -31.94 -11.13 -8.51
C LEU A 659 -32.92 -11.51 -9.63
N VAL A 660 -32.59 -12.49 -10.47
CA VAL A 660 -33.50 -13.04 -11.49
C VAL A 660 -34.78 -13.59 -10.86
N PHE A 661 -34.69 -14.38 -9.78
CA PHE A 661 -35.86 -14.89 -9.06
C PHE A 661 -36.73 -13.76 -8.49
N LEU A 662 -36.11 -12.65 -8.08
CA LEU A 662 -36.82 -11.46 -7.61
C LEU A 662 -37.59 -10.77 -8.75
N GLU A 663 -36.96 -10.55 -9.91
CA GLU A 663 -37.63 -9.92 -11.07
C GLU A 663 -38.73 -10.83 -11.67
N ILE A 664 -38.51 -12.15 -11.73
CA ILE A 664 -39.55 -13.11 -12.12
C ILE A 664 -40.75 -13.03 -11.18
N LYS A 665 -40.54 -13.09 -9.86
CA LYS A 665 -41.64 -13.07 -8.89
C LYS A 665 -42.41 -11.74 -8.90
N ASP A 666 -41.74 -10.62 -9.13
CA ASP A 666 -42.40 -9.33 -9.28
C ASP A 666 -43.25 -9.28 -10.56
N ARG A 667 -42.74 -9.79 -11.69
CA ARG A 667 -43.51 -9.93 -12.94
C ARG A 667 -44.71 -10.86 -12.81
N CYS A 668 -44.59 -11.99 -12.11
CA CYS A 668 -45.72 -12.90 -11.85
C CYS A 668 -46.83 -12.20 -11.07
N ARG A 669 -46.49 -11.43 -10.02
CA ARG A 669 -47.45 -10.60 -9.27
C ARG A 669 -48.11 -9.55 -10.18
N GLN A 670 -47.33 -8.86 -11.01
CA GLN A 670 -47.84 -7.84 -11.94
C GLN A 670 -48.75 -8.40 -13.03
N ARG A 671 -48.60 -9.69 -13.41
CA ARG A 671 -49.58 -10.39 -14.27
C ARG A 671 -50.86 -10.67 -13.52
N VAL A 672 -50.81 -11.38 -12.40
CA VAL A 672 -52.00 -11.74 -11.61
C VAL A 672 -52.84 -10.50 -11.23
N MET A 673 -52.22 -9.36 -10.91
CA MET A 673 -52.95 -8.11 -10.62
C MET A 673 -53.58 -7.43 -11.86
N LYS A 674 -53.12 -7.76 -13.07
CA LYS A 674 -53.73 -7.31 -14.34
C LYS A 674 -54.78 -8.29 -14.85
N ASP A 675 -54.58 -9.58 -14.60
CA ASP A 675 -55.53 -10.64 -14.93
C ASP A 675 -56.74 -10.63 -13.97
N SER A 676 -56.70 -9.78 -12.92
CA SER A 676 -57.76 -9.51 -11.94
C SER A 676 -58.31 -8.07 -12.00
N GLN A 677 -58.12 -7.36 -13.12
CA GLN A 677 -58.58 -5.98 -13.37
C GLN A 677 -59.34 -5.89 -14.69
#